data_AF-A0A2D9HPH9-F1
#
_entry.id   AF-A0A2D9HPH9-F1
#
_cell.length_a   1.000
_cell.length_b   1.000
_cell.length_c   1.000
_cell.angle_alpha   90.00
_cell.angle_beta   90.00
_cell.angle_gamma   90.00
#
_symmetry.space_group_name_H-M   'P 1'
#
loop_
_entity.id
_entity.type
_entity.pdbx_description
1 polymer ?
#
loop_
_entity_poly.entity_id
_entity_poly.type
_entity_poly.pdbx_seq_one_letter_code
_entity_poly.pdbx_strand_id
1 'polypeptide(L)'
;MGLQFEKWEGTGNDFVLVDGRQAGDLPSTWTPDQIQRLCDRRLGIGSDGVVEVSTNDQGHLVVDFRNPDGSRSFCGNGTRTALAWAHGAGLLSAQDTSVNIEAVDGLHQGLLRADGTPGISLLVDGAPRFGVAGQPASSSAFLDTGSPHHVMWLDNPEALVDLDLESAALPVRHHQDNAPAGCNVNIVASGQDGALHIRTYERGVEGETLSCGTGVVASALCDMVKSNDQGPSSRTVHARGGVLTVEAQLGADGRFSSVWLWGAARRVFQGIWLWVAACLCTLGMAVSAPVHAQNEGLSLAETLSPQAQFSVLTASPGQDLYAAFGHTAFRLHDPVLALDLVFNYGTFVVDEGFYVRFVRGRMDYRLGVERYPRFQQSYLRQGRALHEHVLHLSEEDVRALAEFLERNALPENATYAYDFFRDNCASKVIDVLEEVLGEDRFDAQCAPTDSTYLEALRPFMAGLPWTGWGMELILGAEASSPMPACGHAFLPDVLAAQMENMTLDGQPLAFPREVVFPAEGQWHAGLALDSPGRSAPVKFTWGLVAWLALLWGFGSRLGRVGKVLSRATVGILAVLTTLMTVLFTAMMLFTDHNDTWWNADLCWTSLGVWTLVRLVQVRRGKAGALGVRAKALVALWSALALGSTWIWPAIRSALPWGETMVWASAGLALASVLACWQTVGTRATKRAH
;
A
#
# COMPACT_ATOMS: atom_id res chain seq x y z
N MET A 1 -9.19 -27.51 5.19
CA MET A 1 -9.30 -27.49 6.67
C MET A 1 -8.85 -26.11 7.11
N GLY A 2 -9.65 -25.38 7.89
CA GLY A 2 -9.35 -24.00 8.28
C GLY A 2 -8.91 -23.90 9.74
N LEU A 3 -8.00 -22.98 10.03
CA LEU A 3 -7.57 -22.64 11.39
C LEU A 3 -8.65 -21.77 12.04
N GLN A 4 -9.18 -22.19 13.19
CA GLN A 4 -10.09 -21.36 13.97
C GLN A 4 -9.28 -20.42 14.84
N PHE A 5 -9.66 -19.15 14.90
CA PHE A 5 -8.93 -18.17 15.69
C PHE A 5 -9.86 -17.13 16.31
N GLU A 6 -9.36 -16.51 17.37
CA GLU A 6 -9.92 -15.29 17.92
C GLU A 6 -8.91 -14.16 17.85
N LYS A 7 -9.35 -12.98 17.45
CA LYS A 7 -8.53 -11.77 17.49
C LYS A 7 -8.73 -11.07 18.81
N TRP A 8 -7.65 -10.82 19.54
CA TRP A 8 -7.67 -10.11 20.81
C TRP A 8 -6.66 -8.96 20.81
N GLU A 9 -6.82 -8.04 21.75
CA GLU A 9 -5.85 -6.99 22.05
C GLU A 9 -5.58 -6.90 23.54
N GLY A 10 -4.32 -6.65 23.89
CA GLY A 10 -3.86 -6.38 25.24
C GLY A 10 -3.26 -4.99 25.31
N THR A 11 -4.07 -3.99 25.70
CA THR A 11 -3.67 -2.58 25.80
C THR A 11 -3.07 -2.04 24.49
N GLY A 12 -3.74 -2.31 23.36
CA GLY A 12 -3.38 -1.82 22.03
C GLY A 12 -2.43 -2.71 21.22
N ASN A 13 -1.89 -3.78 21.81
CA ASN A 13 -1.07 -4.77 21.12
C ASN A 13 -1.97 -5.95 20.73
N ASP A 14 -2.05 -6.30 19.44
CA ASP A 14 -3.10 -7.21 18.92
C ASP A 14 -2.58 -8.57 18.48
N PHE A 15 -3.32 -9.64 18.81
CA PHE A 15 -2.90 -11.02 18.65
C PHE A 15 -3.96 -11.88 17.97
N VAL A 16 -3.52 -12.81 17.13
CA VAL A 16 -4.33 -13.95 16.67
C VAL A 16 -4.17 -15.09 17.66
N LEU A 17 -5.19 -15.37 18.46
CA LEU A 17 -5.20 -16.50 19.40
C LEU A 17 -5.77 -17.74 18.75
N VAL A 18 -5.10 -18.87 18.99
CA VAL A 18 -5.46 -20.19 18.47
C VAL A 18 -5.54 -21.18 19.61
N ASP A 19 -6.63 -21.94 19.64
CA ASP A 19 -6.80 -23.04 20.57
C ASP A 19 -5.94 -24.24 20.14
N GLY A 20 -4.95 -24.58 20.95
CA GLY A 20 -4.04 -25.69 20.72
C GLY A 20 -4.69 -27.08 20.81
N ARG A 21 -5.96 -27.17 21.22
CA ARG A 21 -6.76 -28.41 21.16
C ARG A 21 -7.32 -28.67 19.77
N GLN A 22 -7.24 -27.70 18.85
CA GLN A 22 -7.75 -27.84 17.50
C GLN A 22 -6.98 -28.94 16.74
N ALA A 23 -7.71 -29.73 15.94
CA ALA A 23 -7.11 -30.73 15.05
C ALA A 23 -6.51 -30.09 13.79
N GLY A 24 -5.29 -30.51 13.41
CA GLY A 24 -4.58 -30.06 12.21
C GLY A 24 -3.22 -29.44 12.54
N ASP A 25 -2.56 -28.88 11.52
CA ASP A 25 -1.32 -28.14 11.71
C ASP A 25 -1.61 -26.78 12.37
N LEU A 26 -0.95 -26.51 13.48
CA LEU A 26 -1.11 -25.30 14.28
C LEU A 26 0.08 -24.35 14.12
N PRO A 27 -0.06 -23.04 14.44
CA PRO A 27 0.99 -22.04 14.30
C PRO A 27 2.35 -22.43 14.89
N SER A 28 2.39 -23.19 15.99
CA SER A 28 3.61 -23.68 16.61
C SER A 28 4.48 -24.54 15.69
N THR A 29 3.86 -25.19 14.71
CA THR A 29 4.50 -26.07 13.71
C THR A 29 4.66 -25.44 12.32
N TRP A 30 4.15 -24.23 12.12
CA TRP A 30 4.16 -23.56 10.82
C TRP A 30 5.53 -22.97 10.45
N THR A 31 5.74 -22.74 9.15
CA THR A 31 6.91 -22.02 8.67
C THR A 31 6.80 -20.52 8.95
N PRO A 32 7.93 -19.78 9.00
CA PRO A 32 7.92 -18.32 9.12
C PRO A 32 7.01 -17.62 8.10
N ASP A 33 7.05 -18.03 6.83
CA ASP A 33 6.20 -17.48 5.77
C ASP A 33 4.71 -17.65 6.04
N GLN A 34 4.31 -18.77 6.66
CA GLN A 34 2.93 -19.04 7.03
C GLN A 34 2.46 -18.11 8.16
N ILE A 35 3.30 -17.91 9.16
CA ILE A 35 3.03 -16.94 10.25
C ILE A 35 2.97 -15.52 9.70
N GLN A 36 3.91 -15.14 8.84
CA GLN A 36 3.95 -13.81 8.23
C GLN A 36 2.69 -13.52 7.42
N ARG A 37 2.21 -14.48 6.62
CA ARG A 37 0.94 -14.32 5.88
C ARG A 37 -0.27 -14.15 6.81
N LEU A 38 -0.29 -14.82 7.95
CA LEU A 38 -1.36 -14.68 8.93
C LEU A 38 -1.34 -13.30 9.58
N CYS A 39 -0.15 -12.84 9.97
CA CYS A 39 0.09 -11.55 10.64
C CYS A 39 0.06 -10.34 9.70
N ASP A 40 0.13 -10.52 8.38
CA ASP A 40 0.10 -9.43 7.41
C ASP A 40 -1.21 -8.63 7.54
N ARG A 41 -1.09 -7.32 7.77
CA ARG A 41 -2.26 -6.44 8.03
C ARG A 41 -3.09 -6.10 6.78
N ARG A 42 -2.58 -6.39 5.58
CA ARG A 42 -3.24 -6.10 4.29
C ARG A 42 -3.80 -7.37 3.64
N LEU A 43 -3.06 -8.47 3.72
CA LEU A 43 -3.33 -9.73 3.02
C LEU A 43 -3.68 -10.89 3.98
N GLY A 44 -3.47 -10.71 5.28
CA GLY A 44 -3.74 -11.67 6.34
C GLY A 44 -4.86 -11.25 7.27
N ILE A 45 -4.88 -11.83 8.47
CA ILE A 45 -5.75 -11.38 9.57
C ILE A 45 -5.22 -10.05 10.14
N GLY A 46 -3.89 -9.86 10.11
CA GLY A 46 -3.21 -8.68 10.58
C GLY A 46 -3.02 -8.67 12.08
N SER A 47 -1.80 -8.79 12.61
CA SER A 47 -1.56 -8.79 14.06
C SER A 47 -0.10 -8.52 14.41
N ASP A 48 0.15 -8.09 15.64
CA ASP A 48 1.51 -8.00 16.22
C ASP A 48 2.08 -9.39 16.59
N GLY A 49 1.26 -10.46 16.54
CA GLY A 49 1.75 -11.84 16.58
C GLY A 49 0.63 -12.88 16.69
N VAL A 50 1.02 -14.15 16.64
CA VAL A 50 0.14 -15.31 16.81
C VAL A 50 0.42 -15.95 18.16
N VAL A 51 -0.64 -16.29 18.90
CA VAL A 51 -0.55 -16.91 20.21
C VAL A 51 -1.30 -18.23 20.16
N GLU A 52 -0.57 -19.34 20.14
CA GLU A 52 -1.14 -20.67 20.33
C GLU A 52 -1.18 -21.00 21.82
N VAL A 53 -2.35 -21.44 22.30
CA VAL A 53 -2.59 -21.66 23.73
C VAL A 53 -3.11 -23.08 23.95
N SER A 54 -2.43 -23.83 24.83
CA SER A 54 -2.82 -25.19 25.20
C SER A 54 -2.57 -25.44 26.69
N THR A 55 -2.78 -26.67 27.15
CA THR A 55 -2.42 -27.11 28.51
C THR A 55 -1.50 -28.33 28.44
N ASN A 56 -0.48 -28.39 29.29
CA ASN A 56 0.37 -29.57 29.41
C ASN A 56 -0.22 -30.61 30.40
N ASP A 57 0.45 -31.76 30.55
CA ASP A 57 0.02 -32.86 31.43
C ASP A 57 -0.04 -32.49 32.93
N GLN A 58 0.60 -31.39 33.32
CA GLN A 58 0.58 -30.85 34.69
C GLN A 58 -0.57 -29.86 34.91
N GLY A 59 -1.37 -29.58 33.88
CA GLY A 59 -2.43 -28.57 33.91
C GLY A 59 -1.90 -27.14 33.82
N HIS A 60 -0.63 -26.94 33.47
CA HIS A 60 -0.10 -25.59 33.21
C HIS A 60 -0.57 -25.11 31.85
N LEU A 61 -0.86 -23.82 31.74
CA LEU A 61 -1.15 -23.17 30.47
C LEU A 61 0.15 -23.05 29.67
N VAL A 62 0.18 -23.54 28.44
CA VAL A 62 1.33 -23.41 27.54
C VAL A 62 1.01 -22.33 26.52
N VAL A 63 1.85 -21.31 26.45
CA VAL A 63 1.70 -20.16 25.54
C VAL A 63 2.86 -20.14 24.55
N ASP A 64 2.59 -20.45 23.29
CA ASP A 64 3.55 -20.30 22.19
C ASP A 64 3.23 -19.02 21.41
N PHE A 65 4.04 -17.98 21.65
CA PHE A 65 3.95 -16.71 20.93
C PHE A 65 4.94 -16.67 19.75
N ARG A 66 4.40 -16.32 18.58
CA ARG A 66 5.16 -16.08 17.35
C ARG A 66 5.03 -14.63 16.90
N ASN A 67 6.17 -13.99 16.68
CA ASN A 67 6.25 -12.68 16.04
C ASN A 67 5.78 -12.76 14.59
N PRO A 68 5.48 -11.61 13.94
CA PRO A 68 5.08 -11.57 12.53
C PRO A 68 6.13 -12.14 11.57
N ASP A 69 7.40 -12.17 11.96
CA ASP A 69 8.48 -12.79 11.19
C ASP A 69 8.62 -14.32 11.42
N GLY A 70 7.74 -14.91 12.25
CA GLY A 70 7.75 -16.33 12.61
C GLY A 70 8.69 -16.72 13.76
N SER A 71 9.51 -15.79 14.26
CA SER A 71 10.38 -16.04 15.41
C SER A 71 9.57 -16.24 16.70
N ARG A 72 10.11 -17.03 17.63
CA ARG A 72 9.48 -17.29 18.95
C ARG A 72 10.14 -16.40 20.01
N SER A 73 9.33 -15.70 20.80
CA SER A 73 9.81 -14.87 21.92
C SER A 73 8.79 -14.81 23.06
N PHE A 74 9.17 -14.23 24.20
CA PHE A 74 8.23 -13.94 25.27
C PHE A 74 7.52 -12.61 24.99
N CYS A 75 6.19 -12.55 25.18
CA CYS A 75 5.40 -11.33 25.05
C CYS A 75 4.46 -11.18 26.24
N GLY A 76 4.73 -10.21 27.13
CA GLY A 76 3.92 -10.02 28.32
C GLY A 76 2.45 -9.65 28.04
N ASN A 77 2.20 -8.86 26.99
CA ASN A 77 0.84 -8.53 26.56
C ASN A 77 0.13 -9.77 25.96
N GLY A 78 0.84 -10.55 25.14
CA GLY A 78 0.32 -11.79 24.55
C GLY A 78 -0.03 -12.84 25.61
N THR A 79 0.87 -13.09 26.56
CA THR A 79 0.67 -14.06 27.64
C THR A 79 -0.48 -13.67 28.57
N ARG A 80 -0.61 -12.37 28.92
CA ARG A 80 -1.75 -11.87 29.68
C ARG A 80 -3.07 -12.04 28.93
N THR A 81 -3.05 -11.80 27.62
CA THR A 81 -4.22 -11.98 26.76
C THR A 81 -4.60 -13.46 26.64
N ALA A 82 -3.61 -14.36 26.53
CA ALA A 82 -3.82 -15.81 26.54
C ALA A 82 -4.48 -16.30 27.83
N LEU A 83 -4.07 -15.78 29.00
CA LEU A 83 -4.70 -16.10 30.28
C LEU A 83 -6.18 -15.71 30.29
N ALA A 84 -6.49 -14.48 29.88
CA ALA A 84 -7.88 -13.99 29.83
C ALA A 84 -8.74 -14.81 28.86
N TRP A 85 -8.20 -15.14 27.69
CA TRP A 85 -8.84 -16.00 26.71
C TRP A 85 -9.06 -17.42 27.22
N ALA A 86 -8.07 -18.04 27.87
CA ALA A 86 -8.13 -19.42 28.35
C ALA A 86 -9.25 -19.65 29.38
N HIS A 87 -9.54 -18.65 30.22
CA HIS A 87 -10.72 -18.66 31.10
C HIS A 87 -12.05 -18.60 30.33
N GLY A 88 -12.13 -17.76 29.29
CA GLY A 88 -13.33 -17.65 28.45
C GLY A 88 -13.57 -18.87 27.55
N ALA A 89 -12.49 -19.52 27.09
CA ALA A 89 -12.51 -20.68 26.20
C ALA A 89 -12.64 -22.03 26.93
N GLY A 90 -12.75 -22.01 28.26
CA GLY A 90 -12.88 -23.20 29.09
C GLY A 90 -11.65 -24.12 29.06
N LEU A 91 -10.46 -23.58 28.85
CA LEU A 91 -9.19 -24.32 29.04
C LEU A 91 -8.83 -24.41 30.53
N LEU A 92 -9.22 -23.40 31.30
CA LEU A 92 -9.02 -23.31 32.74
C LEU A 92 -10.36 -23.37 33.45
N SER A 93 -10.40 -23.92 34.67
CA SER A 93 -11.64 -23.88 35.45
C SER A 93 -11.98 -22.45 35.85
N ALA A 94 -13.27 -22.14 36.00
CA ALA A 94 -13.71 -20.83 36.48
C ALA A 94 -13.25 -20.51 37.91
N GLN A 95 -12.85 -21.54 38.69
CA GLN A 95 -12.30 -21.38 40.04
C GLN A 95 -10.77 -21.19 40.06
N ASP A 96 -10.08 -21.41 38.94
CA ASP A 96 -8.61 -21.39 38.89
C ASP A 96 -8.09 -19.96 38.74
N THR A 97 -8.17 -19.15 39.79
CA THR A 97 -7.72 -17.74 39.72
C THR A 97 -6.19 -17.59 39.71
N SER A 98 -5.44 -18.68 39.91
CA SER A 98 -3.98 -18.74 39.88
C SER A 98 -3.52 -19.93 39.06
N VAL A 99 -2.72 -19.66 38.04
CA VAL A 99 -2.34 -20.65 37.03
C VAL A 99 -0.86 -20.52 36.70
N ASN A 100 -0.18 -21.64 36.59
CA ASN A 100 1.19 -21.67 36.06
C ASN A 100 1.14 -21.59 34.53
N ILE A 101 1.95 -20.71 33.96
CA ILE A 101 2.04 -20.47 32.51
C ILE A 101 3.46 -20.80 32.04
N GLU A 102 3.59 -21.76 31.14
CA GLU A 102 4.84 -22.11 30.47
C GLU A 102 4.96 -21.29 29.17
N ALA A 103 5.99 -20.44 29.10
CA ALA A 103 6.34 -19.64 27.92
C ALA A 103 7.76 -20.00 27.45
N VAL A 104 8.24 -19.35 26.38
CA VAL A 104 9.54 -19.70 25.77
C VAL A 104 10.74 -19.46 26.68
N ASP A 105 10.63 -18.53 27.62
CA ASP A 105 11.67 -18.10 28.55
C ASP A 105 11.55 -18.73 29.96
N GLY A 106 10.48 -19.49 30.23
CA GLY A 106 10.35 -20.26 31.44
C GLY A 106 8.93 -20.32 32.01
N LEU A 107 8.86 -20.55 33.33
CA LEU A 107 7.61 -20.68 34.06
C LEU A 107 7.21 -19.34 34.68
N HIS A 108 5.98 -18.92 34.42
CA HIS A 108 5.36 -17.71 34.94
C HIS A 108 4.12 -18.08 35.74
N GLN A 109 3.63 -17.14 36.56
CA GLN A 109 2.35 -17.22 37.23
C GLN A 109 1.37 -16.26 36.58
N GLY A 110 0.13 -16.71 36.38
CA GLY A 110 -1.00 -15.92 35.93
C GLY A 110 -2.03 -15.77 37.04
N LEU A 111 -2.60 -14.59 37.19
CA LEU A 111 -3.66 -14.29 38.14
C LEU A 111 -4.79 -13.51 37.46
N LEU A 112 -6.04 -13.77 37.86
CA LEU A 112 -7.17 -12.89 37.58
C LEU A 112 -7.54 -12.12 38.84
N ARG A 113 -7.63 -10.78 38.73
CA ARG A 113 -8.24 -9.95 39.78
C ARG A 113 -9.74 -10.17 39.85
N ALA A 114 -10.34 -9.78 40.98
CA ALA A 114 -11.78 -9.89 41.20
C ALA A 114 -12.63 -9.12 40.16
N ASP A 115 -12.08 -8.07 39.56
CA ASP A 115 -12.70 -7.29 38.48
C ASP A 115 -12.51 -7.91 37.08
N GLY A 116 -11.86 -9.08 36.99
CA GLY A 116 -11.54 -9.77 35.75
C GLY A 116 -10.26 -9.29 35.07
N THR A 117 -9.50 -8.37 35.66
CA THR A 117 -8.23 -7.91 35.07
C THR A 117 -7.17 -9.01 35.17
N PRO A 118 -6.62 -9.48 34.04
CA PRO A 118 -5.53 -10.46 34.04
C PRO A 118 -4.19 -9.83 34.41
N GLY A 119 -3.35 -10.63 35.08
CA GLY A 119 -1.98 -10.30 35.40
C GLY A 119 -1.06 -11.50 35.25
N ILE A 120 0.19 -11.22 34.92
CA ILE A 120 1.23 -12.23 34.77
C ILE A 120 2.49 -11.81 35.54
N SER A 121 3.23 -12.79 36.03
CA SER A 121 4.55 -12.55 36.61
C SER A 121 5.63 -12.47 35.52
N LEU A 122 6.62 -11.60 35.69
CA LEU A 122 7.79 -11.52 34.82
C LEU A 122 9.05 -11.97 35.55
N LEU A 123 9.94 -12.63 34.80
CA LEU A 123 11.25 -13.05 35.29
C LEU A 123 12.25 -11.93 35.01
N VAL A 124 12.60 -11.16 36.04
CA VAL A 124 13.55 -10.04 35.95
C VAL A 124 14.74 -10.35 36.84
N ASP A 125 15.88 -10.71 36.24
CA ASP A 125 17.10 -11.09 36.98
C ASP A 125 18.09 -9.91 37.16
N GLY A 126 17.90 -8.81 36.41
CA GLY A 126 18.75 -7.63 36.44
C GLY A 126 18.31 -6.55 37.44
N ALA A 127 19.25 -5.69 37.82
CA ALA A 127 18.98 -4.42 38.48
C ALA A 127 19.10 -3.25 37.47
N PRO A 128 18.29 -2.18 37.60
CA PRO A 128 18.41 -1.00 36.75
C PRO A 128 19.82 -0.40 36.76
N ARG A 129 20.37 -0.14 35.57
CA ARG A 129 21.66 0.55 35.40
C ARG A 129 21.43 1.99 34.94
N PHE A 130 21.76 2.97 35.76
CA PHE A 130 21.56 4.39 35.45
C PHE A 130 22.77 5.00 34.74
N GLY A 131 22.53 6.01 33.89
CA GLY A 131 23.58 6.79 33.23
C GLY A 131 24.23 6.05 32.05
N VAL A 132 23.41 5.65 31.09
CA VAL A 132 23.78 4.76 29.97
C VAL A 132 23.79 5.52 28.64
N ALA A 133 24.49 5.01 27.64
CA ALA A 133 24.55 5.60 26.29
C ALA A 133 24.98 7.08 26.27
N GLY A 134 25.92 7.47 27.14
CA GLY A 134 26.42 8.85 27.25
C GLY A 134 25.44 9.86 27.88
N GLN A 135 24.29 9.40 28.40
CA GLN A 135 23.30 10.23 29.07
C GLN A 135 23.49 10.21 30.60
N PRO A 136 23.10 11.27 31.34
CA PRO A 136 23.26 11.30 32.79
C PRO A 136 22.33 10.32 33.51
N ALA A 137 22.74 9.88 34.70
CA ALA A 137 21.96 8.98 35.55
C ALA A 137 20.60 9.56 35.99
N SER A 138 20.46 10.88 35.95
CA SER A 138 19.19 11.56 36.23
C SER A 138 18.17 11.43 35.11
N SER A 139 18.55 11.07 33.89
CA SER A 139 17.65 11.04 32.72
C SER A 139 17.64 9.73 31.96
N SER A 140 18.49 8.76 32.32
CA SER A 140 18.60 7.49 31.58
C SER A 140 18.86 6.29 32.48
N ALA A 141 18.27 5.16 32.10
CA ALA A 141 18.51 3.86 32.71
C ALA A 141 18.39 2.72 31.69
N PHE A 142 18.91 1.57 32.04
CA PHE A 142 18.78 0.34 31.28
C PHE A 142 18.35 -0.81 32.18
N LEU A 143 17.38 -1.59 31.75
CA LEU A 143 16.99 -2.84 32.39
C LEU A 143 16.63 -3.88 31.33
N ASP A 144 17.05 -5.12 31.56
CA ASP A 144 16.60 -6.27 30.77
C ASP A 144 15.50 -6.99 31.53
N THR A 145 14.30 -7.03 30.94
CA THR A 145 13.11 -7.68 31.50
C THR A 145 12.75 -8.97 30.76
N GLY A 146 13.75 -9.60 30.12
CA GLY A 146 13.59 -10.63 29.08
C GLY A 146 13.78 -10.07 27.67
N SER A 147 13.78 -8.74 27.54
CA SER A 147 14.27 -7.99 26.37
C SER A 147 15.01 -6.74 26.87
N PRO A 148 16.06 -6.28 26.18
CA PRO A 148 16.80 -5.08 26.57
C PRO A 148 15.99 -3.80 26.35
N HIS A 149 15.87 -2.99 27.41
CA HIS A 149 15.15 -1.71 27.40
C HIS A 149 16.02 -0.57 27.90
N HIS A 150 16.10 0.49 27.10
CA HIS A 150 16.64 1.77 27.52
C HIS A 150 15.48 2.70 27.91
N VAL A 151 15.53 3.29 29.09
CA VAL A 151 14.50 4.19 29.63
C VAL A 151 15.05 5.60 29.71
N MET A 152 14.35 6.57 29.12
CA MET A 152 14.69 8.00 29.16
C MET A 152 13.56 8.78 29.84
N TRP A 153 13.88 9.68 30.77
CA TRP A 153 12.88 10.52 31.41
C TRP A 153 12.86 11.93 30.81
N LEU A 154 11.66 12.42 30.53
CA LEU A 154 11.35 13.82 30.29
C LEU A 154 10.76 14.47 31.55
N ASP A 155 10.79 15.80 31.58
CA ASP A 155 10.37 16.57 32.76
C ASP A 155 8.85 16.55 32.99
N ASN A 156 8.04 16.37 31.94
CA ASN A 156 6.58 16.35 32.04
C ASN A 156 5.93 15.55 30.90
N PRO A 157 4.66 15.09 31.07
CA PRO A 157 3.96 14.31 30.05
C PRO A 157 3.60 15.08 28.78
N GLU A 158 3.45 16.41 28.84
CA GLU A 158 3.14 17.22 27.65
C GLU A 158 4.28 17.13 26.63
N ALA A 159 5.54 17.09 27.09
CA ALA A 159 6.71 16.90 26.25
C ALA A 159 6.72 15.54 25.52
N LEU A 160 5.96 14.53 25.96
CA LEU A 160 5.82 13.25 25.24
C LEU A 160 4.86 13.35 24.04
N VAL A 161 3.89 14.26 24.06
CA VAL A 161 2.85 14.36 23.03
C VAL A 161 3.45 14.83 21.71
N ASP A 162 4.26 15.89 21.76
CA ASP A 162 4.88 16.51 20.59
C ASP A 162 6.24 15.89 20.21
N LEU A 163 6.65 14.83 20.92
CA LEU A 163 7.94 14.20 20.70
C LEU A 163 7.99 13.48 19.35
N ASP A 164 8.96 13.86 18.52
CA ASP A 164 9.44 12.99 17.44
C ASP A 164 10.21 11.81 18.05
N LEU A 165 9.45 10.74 18.33
CA LEU A 165 9.95 9.56 19.02
C LEU A 165 11.06 8.86 18.22
N GLU A 166 10.95 8.81 16.90
CA GLU A 166 11.89 8.11 16.05
C GLU A 166 13.24 8.83 16.05
N SER A 167 13.27 10.14 15.83
CA SER A 167 14.49 10.94 15.92
C SER A 167 15.15 10.85 17.29
N ALA A 168 14.37 10.80 18.37
CA ALA A 168 14.88 10.65 19.73
C ALA A 168 15.40 9.23 20.04
N ALA A 169 14.74 8.20 19.51
CA ALA A 169 15.03 6.81 19.82
C ALA A 169 16.16 6.21 18.97
N LEU A 170 16.26 6.56 17.67
CA LEU A 170 17.22 5.93 16.74
C LEU A 170 18.68 5.98 17.21
N PRO A 171 19.22 7.11 17.73
CA PRO A 171 20.61 7.14 18.23
C PRO A 171 20.85 6.18 19.40
N VAL A 172 19.84 5.94 20.24
CA VAL A 172 19.91 5.08 21.42
C VAL A 172 19.68 3.61 21.05
N ARG A 173 18.70 3.35 20.19
CA ARG A 173 18.35 2.05 19.59
C ARG A 173 19.57 1.36 18.97
N HIS A 174 20.47 2.14 18.37
CA HIS A 174 21.70 1.69 17.72
C HIS A 174 23.00 2.08 18.46
N HIS A 175 22.91 2.55 19.71
CA HIS A 175 24.08 2.92 20.48
C HIS A 175 25.02 1.73 20.69
N GLN A 176 26.34 1.97 20.68
CA GLN A 176 27.36 0.91 20.82
C GLN A 176 27.21 0.07 22.09
N ASP A 177 26.75 0.69 23.19
CA ASP A 177 26.49 0.01 24.48
C ASP A 177 25.39 -1.06 24.39
N ASN A 178 24.56 -0.99 23.34
CA ASN A 178 23.46 -1.90 23.08
C ASN A 178 23.75 -2.86 21.90
N ALA A 179 24.91 -2.75 21.24
CA ALA A 179 25.28 -3.57 20.09
C ALA A 179 25.50 -5.07 20.46
N PRO A 180 25.34 -6.02 19.51
CA PRO A 180 24.98 -5.83 18.11
C PRO A 180 23.46 -5.77 17.84
N ALA A 181 22.63 -6.25 18.76
CA ALA A 181 21.19 -6.35 18.55
C ALA A 181 20.42 -5.05 18.84
N GLY A 182 21.02 -4.13 19.59
CA GLY A 182 20.40 -2.93 20.13
C GLY A 182 19.28 -3.23 21.14
N CYS A 183 18.50 -2.21 21.49
CA CYS A 183 17.46 -2.29 22.54
C CYS A 183 16.16 -1.59 22.14
N ASN A 184 15.09 -1.88 22.87
CA ASN A 184 13.90 -1.03 22.86
C ASN A 184 14.22 0.31 23.54
N VAL A 185 13.56 1.39 23.13
CA VAL A 185 13.72 2.72 23.74
C VAL A 185 12.36 3.18 24.27
N ASN A 186 12.28 3.35 25.59
CA ASN A 186 11.10 3.80 26.31
C ASN A 186 11.34 5.22 26.79
N ILE A 187 10.57 6.18 26.29
CA ILE A 187 10.63 7.56 26.75
C ILE A 187 9.43 7.77 27.66
N VAL A 188 9.71 8.19 28.90
CA VAL A 188 8.74 8.29 29.98
C VAL A 188 8.71 9.67 30.60
N ALA A 189 7.57 10.02 31.19
CA ALA A 189 7.43 11.21 31.99
C ALA A 189 6.45 10.95 33.14
N SER A 190 6.73 11.53 34.31
CA SER A 190 5.85 11.42 35.47
C SER A 190 4.74 12.45 35.41
N GLY A 191 3.50 12.00 35.55
CA GLY A 191 2.31 12.84 35.69
C GLY A 191 2.19 13.44 37.10
N GLN A 192 1.34 14.46 37.23
CA GLN A 192 1.06 15.10 38.52
C GLN A 192 0.35 14.16 39.52
N ASP A 193 -0.32 13.13 39.01
CA ASP A 193 -0.98 12.06 39.75
C ASP A 193 -0.02 10.94 40.19
N GLY A 194 1.27 11.04 39.83
CA GLY A 194 2.29 10.02 40.10
C GLY A 194 2.27 8.83 39.13
N ALA A 195 1.41 8.86 38.10
CA ALA A 195 1.43 7.86 37.03
C ALA A 195 2.55 8.15 36.03
N LEU A 196 3.07 7.12 35.38
CA LEU A 196 4.05 7.28 34.31
C LEU A 196 3.32 7.30 32.96
N HIS A 197 3.68 8.23 32.09
CA HIS A 197 3.30 8.20 30.68
C HIS A 197 4.48 7.65 29.88
N ILE A 198 4.21 6.79 28.89
CA ILE A 198 5.25 6.10 28.12
C ILE A 198 4.96 6.12 26.62
N ARG A 199 6.01 6.32 25.84
CA ARG A 199 6.07 6.00 24.41
C ARG A 199 7.26 5.09 24.14
N THR A 200 7.05 4.04 23.35
CA THR A 200 8.06 3.00 23.13
C THR A 200 8.38 2.89 21.64
N TYR A 201 9.66 3.00 21.31
CA TYR A 201 10.21 2.59 20.03
C TYR A 201 10.74 1.16 20.17
N GLU A 202 10.17 0.23 19.42
CA GLU A 202 10.37 -1.20 19.64
C GLU A 202 11.34 -1.82 18.63
N ARG A 203 12.34 -2.51 19.16
CA ARG A 203 13.32 -3.29 18.41
C ARG A 203 12.62 -4.44 17.68
N GLY A 204 12.86 -4.56 16.38
CA GLY A 204 12.23 -5.58 15.53
C GLY A 204 10.94 -5.12 14.85
N VAL A 205 10.24 -4.13 15.44
CA VAL A 205 9.19 -3.36 14.73
C VAL A 205 9.82 -2.18 13.99
N GLU A 206 10.91 -1.63 14.53
CA GLU A 206 11.59 -0.42 14.04
C GLU A 206 10.62 0.76 13.88
N GLY A 207 9.81 0.96 14.93
CA GLY A 207 8.82 2.01 14.98
C GLY A 207 8.15 2.10 16.36
N GLU A 208 7.25 3.08 16.51
CA GLU A 208 6.43 3.22 17.70
C GLU A 208 5.36 2.13 17.78
N THR A 209 5.27 1.46 18.93
CA THR A 209 4.16 0.56 19.25
C THR A 209 3.17 1.21 20.21
N LEU A 210 1.89 0.83 20.13
CA LEU A 210 0.85 1.39 21.01
C LEU A 210 1.09 1.01 22.49
N SER A 211 1.73 -0.13 22.73
CA SER A 211 2.14 -0.59 24.06
C SER A 211 3.17 -1.71 23.95
N CYS A 212 4.16 -1.70 24.84
CA CYS A 212 5.12 -2.79 25.01
C CYS A 212 5.14 -3.21 26.49
N GLY A 213 4.61 -4.40 26.80
CA GLY A 213 4.45 -4.86 28.19
C GLY A 213 5.78 -4.99 28.96
N THR A 214 6.83 -5.49 28.31
CA THR A 214 8.17 -5.62 28.93
C THR A 214 8.85 -4.26 29.11
N GLY A 215 8.56 -3.29 28.23
CA GLY A 215 9.03 -1.90 28.32
C GLY A 215 8.34 -1.13 29.43
N VAL A 216 7.04 -1.33 29.61
CA VAL A 216 6.27 -0.79 30.73
C VAL A 216 6.81 -1.29 32.08
N VAL A 217 7.10 -2.60 32.18
CA VAL A 217 7.77 -3.16 33.37
C VAL A 217 9.14 -2.53 33.56
N ALA A 218 9.97 -2.45 32.51
CA ALA A 218 11.30 -1.87 32.62
C ALA A 218 11.26 -0.42 33.14
N SER A 219 10.38 0.41 32.57
CA SER A 219 10.18 1.79 32.98
C SER A 219 9.67 1.93 34.41
N ALA A 220 8.70 1.13 34.82
CA ALA A 220 8.16 1.15 36.18
C ALA A 220 9.21 0.75 37.23
N LEU A 221 9.98 -0.32 36.98
CA LEU A 221 11.02 -0.78 37.89
C LEU A 221 12.18 0.24 37.99
N CYS A 222 12.60 0.80 36.87
CA CYS A 222 13.58 1.89 36.84
C CYS A 222 13.09 3.11 37.62
N ASP A 223 11.82 3.47 37.50
CA ASP A 223 11.23 4.59 38.24
C ASP A 223 11.14 4.31 39.75
N MET A 224 10.76 3.10 40.17
CA MET A 224 10.77 2.70 41.59
C MET A 224 12.16 2.87 42.23
N VAL A 225 13.23 2.48 41.54
CA VAL A 225 14.60 2.70 42.05
C VAL A 225 14.95 4.20 42.06
N LYS A 226 14.59 4.94 41.01
CA LYS A 226 14.83 6.40 40.90
C LYS A 226 14.14 7.17 42.03
N SER A 227 12.94 6.74 42.44
CA SER A 227 12.16 7.31 43.54
C SER A 227 12.64 6.88 44.93
N ASN A 228 13.65 5.99 45.03
CA ASN A 228 14.12 5.38 46.28
C ASN A 228 13.03 4.61 47.04
N ASP A 229 12.12 3.95 46.31
CA ASP A 229 11.13 3.04 46.92
C ASP A 229 11.83 1.92 47.71
N GLN A 230 11.13 1.30 48.66
CA GLN A 230 11.61 0.15 49.44
C GLN A 230 10.48 -0.85 49.64
N GLY A 231 10.75 -2.14 49.44
CA GLY A 231 9.75 -3.19 49.63
C GLY A 231 8.68 -3.21 48.52
N PRO A 232 7.44 -3.60 48.82
CA PRO A 232 6.36 -3.67 47.83
C PRO A 232 5.96 -2.28 47.30
N SER A 233 5.97 -2.14 45.98
CA SER A 233 5.63 -0.91 45.26
C SER A 233 4.75 -1.21 44.06
N SER A 234 4.01 -0.17 43.63
CA SER A 234 3.18 -0.19 42.44
C SER A 234 3.40 1.06 41.60
N ARG A 235 3.27 0.94 40.28
CA ARG A 235 3.26 2.05 39.32
C ARG A 235 2.13 1.84 38.31
N THR A 236 1.34 2.87 38.10
CA THR A 236 0.39 2.96 36.98
C THR A 236 1.11 3.58 35.80
N VAL A 237 0.99 2.96 34.63
CA VAL A 237 1.66 3.38 33.40
C VAL A 237 0.65 3.55 32.27
N HIS A 238 0.59 4.76 31.72
CA HIS A 238 -0.27 5.16 30.60
C HIS A 238 0.50 5.04 29.30
N ALA A 239 0.30 3.93 28.59
CA ALA A 239 0.72 3.76 27.21
C ALA A 239 -0.39 4.27 26.27
N ARG A 240 -0.05 4.50 24.99
CA ARG A 240 -1.03 4.95 23.99
C ARG A 240 -2.18 3.98 23.79
N GLY A 241 -1.91 2.68 23.93
CA GLY A 241 -2.88 1.60 23.78
C GLY A 241 -3.70 1.30 25.04
N GLY A 242 -3.36 1.89 26.19
CA GLY A 242 -4.12 1.71 27.43
C GLY A 242 -3.28 1.82 28.70
N VAL A 243 -3.95 1.59 29.84
CA VAL A 243 -3.36 1.69 31.17
C VAL A 243 -2.92 0.31 31.65
N LEU A 244 -1.70 0.25 32.17
CA LEU A 244 -1.08 -0.93 32.76
C LEU A 244 -0.67 -0.62 34.21
N THR A 245 -0.64 -1.64 35.05
CA THR A 245 -0.12 -1.53 36.43
C THR A 245 1.00 -2.52 36.63
N VAL A 246 2.12 -2.04 37.16
CA VAL A 246 3.28 -2.87 37.51
C VAL A 246 3.41 -2.90 39.02
N GLU A 247 3.43 -4.09 39.59
CA GLU A 247 3.66 -4.31 41.02
C GLU A 247 4.93 -5.12 41.20
N ALA A 248 5.78 -4.72 42.13
CA ALA A 248 7.04 -5.42 42.38
C ALA A 248 7.51 -5.19 43.82
N GLN A 249 8.39 -6.07 44.29
CA GLN A 249 9.07 -5.90 45.57
C GLN A 249 10.55 -5.64 45.36
N LEU A 250 10.99 -4.44 45.73
CA LEU A 250 12.40 -4.04 45.67
C LEU A 250 13.15 -4.52 46.92
N GLY A 251 14.14 -5.37 46.70
CA GLY A 251 15.05 -5.88 47.73
C GLY A 251 16.15 -4.89 48.10
N ALA A 252 16.76 -5.09 49.27
CA ALA A 252 17.88 -4.27 49.76
C ALA A 252 19.15 -4.39 48.90
N ASP A 253 19.24 -5.42 48.06
CA ASP A 253 20.29 -5.65 47.07
C ASP A 253 20.04 -4.94 45.72
N GLY A 254 18.96 -4.17 45.62
CA GLY A 254 18.57 -3.44 44.40
C GLY A 254 17.92 -4.32 43.33
N ARG A 255 17.61 -5.59 43.64
CA ARG A 255 16.93 -6.52 42.74
C ARG A 255 15.43 -6.53 43.01
N PHE A 256 14.67 -6.89 41.98
CA PHE A 256 13.22 -7.01 42.08
C PHE A 256 12.79 -8.48 42.22
N SER A 257 11.74 -8.68 43.00
CA SER A 257 11.03 -9.96 43.12
C SER A 257 9.53 -9.72 43.00
N SER A 258 8.77 -10.79 42.71
CA SER A 258 7.31 -10.72 42.56
C SER A 258 6.87 -9.61 41.58
N VAL A 259 7.51 -9.55 40.41
CA VAL A 259 7.20 -8.56 39.37
C VAL A 259 5.95 -8.98 38.62
N TRP A 260 4.88 -8.19 38.72
CA TRP A 260 3.59 -8.43 38.08
C TRP A 260 3.26 -7.33 37.09
N LEU A 261 2.73 -7.74 35.93
CA LEU A 261 2.16 -6.86 34.92
C LEU A 261 0.66 -7.11 34.81
N TRP A 262 -0.14 -6.09 35.12
CA TRP A 262 -1.59 -6.11 35.07
C TRP A 262 -2.11 -5.18 33.97
N GLY A 263 -3.18 -5.59 33.29
CA GLY A 263 -3.86 -4.74 32.32
C GLY A 263 -5.00 -5.43 31.60
N ALA A 264 -5.81 -4.63 30.91
CA ALA A 264 -6.94 -5.15 30.15
C ALA A 264 -6.48 -6.09 29.01
N ALA A 265 -7.33 -7.06 28.71
CA ALA A 265 -7.28 -7.91 27.53
C ALA A 265 -8.71 -8.05 26.99
N ARG A 266 -8.91 -7.86 25.69
CA ARG A 266 -10.24 -7.80 25.08
C ARG A 266 -10.28 -8.56 23.77
N ARG A 267 -11.38 -9.28 23.54
CA ARG A 267 -11.68 -9.86 22.23
C ARG A 267 -12.16 -8.78 21.28
N VAL A 268 -11.58 -8.76 20.08
CA VAL A 268 -11.96 -7.87 18.98
C VAL A 268 -12.95 -8.58 18.05
N PHE A 269 -12.58 -9.74 17.51
CA PHE A 269 -13.45 -10.56 16.64
C PHE A 269 -13.00 -12.04 16.66
N GLN A 270 -13.71 -12.93 15.96
CA GLN A 270 -13.33 -14.34 15.78
C GLN A 270 -13.56 -14.77 14.34
N GLY A 271 -12.87 -15.80 13.86
CA GLY A 271 -12.96 -16.24 12.47
C GLY A 271 -12.33 -17.60 12.18
N ILE A 272 -12.39 -17.98 10.90
CA ILE A 272 -11.75 -19.18 10.36
C ILE A 272 -10.80 -18.76 9.23
N TRP A 273 -9.51 -19.06 9.38
CA TRP A 273 -8.50 -18.84 8.36
C TRP A 273 -8.35 -20.07 7.47
N LEU A 274 -8.69 -19.93 6.18
CA LEU A 274 -8.63 -21.01 5.21
C LEU A 274 -7.29 -20.97 4.44
N TRP A 275 -6.51 -22.04 4.56
CA TRP A 275 -5.32 -22.29 3.75
C TRP A 275 -5.73 -22.70 2.33
N VAL A 276 -6.14 -21.76 1.48
CA VAL A 276 -6.35 -22.05 0.06
C VAL A 276 -5.40 -21.18 -0.76
N ALA A 277 -4.24 -21.76 -1.08
CA ALA A 277 -3.61 -21.46 -2.36
C ALA A 277 -4.54 -22.02 -3.44
N ALA A 278 -5.01 -21.16 -4.33
CA ALA A 278 -5.87 -21.44 -5.47
C ALA A 278 -5.86 -22.91 -5.95
N CYS A 279 -6.95 -23.65 -5.72
CA CYS A 279 -7.47 -24.72 -6.59
C CYS A 279 -8.71 -25.40 -5.97
N LEU A 280 -9.79 -25.39 -6.77
CA LEU A 280 -10.89 -26.36 -6.88
C LEU A 280 -12.21 -26.13 -6.12
N CYS A 281 -13.20 -25.80 -6.97
CA CYS A 281 -14.60 -26.26 -6.99
C CYS A 281 -15.60 -25.42 -6.19
N THR A 282 -16.52 -24.66 -6.80
CA THR A 282 -17.57 -25.13 -7.73
C THR A 282 -18.07 -26.55 -7.40
N LEU A 283 -18.78 -26.71 -6.29
CA LEU A 283 -19.98 -27.58 -6.19
C LEU A 283 -20.49 -27.56 -4.74
N GLY A 284 -21.76 -27.23 -4.56
CA GLY A 284 -22.46 -27.49 -3.30
C GLY A 284 -23.24 -26.30 -2.76
N MET A 285 -24.33 -25.96 -3.45
CA MET A 285 -25.45 -25.29 -2.80
C MET A 285 -25.85 -26.09 -1.55
N ALA A 286 -25.71 -25.49 -0.39
CA ALA A 286 -26.48 -25.83 0.80
C ALA A 286 -26.93 -24.53 1.46
N VAL A 287 -28.20 -24.24 1.21
CA VAL A 287 -29.06 -23.26 1.86
C VAL A 287 -28.60 -22.94 3.28
N SER A 288 -27.96 -21.78 3.44
CA SER A 288 -28.02 -21.03 4.70
C SER A 288 -28.78 -19.76 4.34
N ALA A 289 -30.03 -19.69 4.78
CA ALA A 289 -30.84 -18.48 4.61
C ALA A 289 -30.03 -17.28 5.13
N PRO A 290 -30.04 -16.14 4.43
CA PRO A 290 -29.53 -14.92 5.02
C PRO A 290 -30.45 -14.63 6.21
N VAL A 291 -29.90 -14.66 7.42
CA VAL A 291 -30.49 -13.90 8.52
C VAL A 291 -30.41 -12.45 8.06
N HIS A 292 -31.50 -11.97 7.47
CA HIS A 292 -31.76 -10.55 7.37
C HIS A 292 -31.91 -10.07 8.81
N ALA A 293 -30.79 -9.65 9.40
CA ALA A 293 -30.87 -8.68 10.47
C ALA A 293 -31.37 -7.40 9.81
N GLN A 294 -32.70 -7.23 9.79
CA GLN A 294 -33.28 -5.90 9.70
C GLN A 294 -32.79 -5.16 10.94
N ASN A 295 -31.70 -4.40 10.79
CA ASN A 295 -31.42 -3.32 11.70
C ASN A 295 -32.53 -2.29 11.48
N GLU A 296 -33.57 -2.33 12.30
CA GLU A 296 -34.38 -1.13 12.59
C GLU A 296 -33.56 -0.19 13.48
N GLY A 297 -32.38 0.19 13.00
CA GLY A 297 -31.62 1.34 13.49
C GLY A 297 -31.79 2.46 12.47
N LEU A 298 -31.93 3.70 12.95
CA LEU A 298 -31.96 4.89 12.09
C LEU A 298 -30.75 4.86 11.14
N SER A 299 -30.96 5.17 9.85
CA SER A 299 -29.87 5.26 8.88
C SER A 299 -28.84 6.31 9.33
N LEU A 300 -27.59 6.21 8.89
CA LEU A 300 -26.58 7.18 9.34
C LEU A 300 -27.02 8.61 8.93
N ALA A 301 -27.59 8.76 7.73
CA ALA A 301 -28.21 9.99 7.25
C ALA A 301 -29.34 10.54 8.15
N GLU A 302 -30.21 9.67 8.69
CA GLU A 302 -31.27 10.08 9.62
C GLU A 302 -30.73 10.58 10.97
N THR A 303 -29.51 10.16 11.34
CA THR A 303 -28.88 10.53 12.61
C THR A 303 -28.01 11.79 12.55
N LEU A 304 -27.66 12.28 11.36
CA LEU A 304 -26.75 13.42 11.19
C LEU A 304 -27.27 14.69 11.86
N SER A 305 -26.34 15.42 12.49
CA SER A 305 -26.63 16.72 13.07
C SER A 305 -26.71 17.81 11.99
N PRO A 306 -27.34 18.96 12.29
CA PRO A 306 -27.30 20.15 11.43
C PRO A 306 -25.89 20.69 11.12
N GLN A 307 -24.85 20.23 11.85
CA GLN A 307 -23.46 20.63 11.63
C GLN A 307 -22.68 19.62 10.77
N ALA A 308 -23.32 18.53 10.32
CA ALA A 308 -22.70 17.59 9.40
C ALA A 308 -22.37 18.27 8.07
N GLN A 309 -21.18 18.01 7.56
CA GLN A 309 -20.68 18.57 6.31
C GLN A 309 -20.02 17.50 5.47
N PHE A 310 -20.19 17.63 4.16
CA PHE A 310 -19.40 16.90 3.19
C PHE A 310 -18.28 17.77 2.62
N SER A 311 -17.14 17.15 2.37
CA SER A 311 -16.04 17.73 1.61
C SER A 311 -15.50 16.72 0.60
N VAL A 312 -14.80 17.22 -0.42
CA VAL A 312 -14.01 16.40 -1.34
C VAL A 312 -12.55 16.59 -1.00
N LEU A 313 -11.88 15.48 -0.72
CA LEU A 313 -10.46 15.39 -0.46
C LEU A 313 -9.72 15.11 -1.77
N THR A 314 -8.64 15.85 -2.02
CA THR A 314 -7.73 15.62 -3.16
C THR A 314 -6.30 15.43 -2.66
N ALA A 315 -5.75 14.24 -2.90
CA ALA A 315 -4.36 13.93 -2.58
C ALA A 315 -3.48 14.09 -3.82
N SER A 316 -2.32 14.73 -3.66
CA SER A 316 -1.38 14.98 -4.77
C SER A 316 -0.82 13.68 -5.36
N PRO A 317 -0.24 13.73 -6.57
CA PRO A 317 0.55 12.62 -7.12
C PRO A 317 1.62 12.08 -6.16
N GLY A 318 1.90 10.78 -6.26
CA GLY A 318 2.93 10.07 -5.50
C GLY A 318 4.03 9.47 -6.39
N GLN A 319 5.08 8.94 -5.77
CA GLN A 319 6.22 8.37 -6.50
C GLN A 319 5.92 7.02 -7.17
N ASP A 320 5.00 6.24 -6.58
CA ASP A 320 4.58 4.95 -7.11
C ASP A 320 3.64 5.11 -8.31
N LEU A 321 3.69 4.14 -9.24
CA LEU A 321 2.88 4.18 -10.46
C LEU A 321 1.37 4.28 -10.20
N TYR A 322 0.85 3.54 -9.21
CA TYR A 322 -0.58 3.57 -8.87
C TYR A 322 -1.02 4.90 -8.23
N ALA A 323 -0.07 5.69 -7.74
CA ALA A 323 -0.32 6.99 -7.11
C ALA A 323 0.07 8.17 -8.03
N ALA A 324 0.59 7.91 -9.23
CA ALA A 324 1.20 8.92 -10.10
C ALA A 324 0.25 10.01 -10.59
N PHE A 325 -1.07 9.83 -10.43
CA PHE A 325 -2.10 10.75 -10.91
C PHE A 325 -2.87 11.45 -9.77
N GLY A 326 -2.54 11.15 -8.51
CA GLY A 326 -3.27 11.64 -7.34
C GLY A 326 -4.41 10.71 -6.93
N HIS A 327 -5.27 11.19 -6.03
CA HIS A 327 -6.46 10.45 -5.58
C HIS A 327 -7.55 11.40 -5.06
N THR A 328 -8.82 11.01 -5.13
CA THR A 328 -9.93 11.76 -4.52
C THR A 328 -10.88 10.90 -3.71
N ALA A 329 -11.56 11.50 -2.73
CA ALA A 329 -12.56 10.85 -1.89
C ALA A 329 -13.55 11.86 -1.31
N PHE A 330 -14.76 11.41 -0.95
CA PHE A 330 -15.68 12.21 -0.14
C PHE A 330 -15.35 12.04 1.34
N ARG A 331 -15.44 13.10 2.13
CA ARG A 331 -15.36 13.06 3.59
C ARG A 331 -16.66 13.58 4.18
N LEU A 332 -17.20 12.84 5.15
CA LEU A 332 -18.32 13.24 5.99
C LEU A 332 -17.78 13.56 7.38
N HIS A 333 -17.96 14.81 7.83
CA HIS A 333 -17.55 15.26 9.15
C HIS A 333 -18.77 15.80 9.91
N ASP A 334 -19.09 15.19 11.05
CA ASP A 334 -20.09 15.66 12.00
C ASP A 334 -19.46 15.81 13.39
N PRO A 335 -19.19 17.04 13.85
CA PRO A 335 -18.53 17.28 15.12
C PRO A 335 -19.42 16.94 16.33
N VAL A 336 -20.75 16.97 16.19
CA VAL A 336 -21.69 16.69 17.28
C VAL A 336 -21.70 15.20 17.61
N LEU A 337 -21.59 14.35 16.59
CA LEU A 337 -21.54 12.89 16.72
C LEU A 337 -20.13 12.33 16.83
N ALA A 338 -19.09 13.19 16.76
CA ALA A 338 -17.70 12.79 16.61
C ALA A 338 -17.50 11.79 15.43
N LEU A 339 -18.21 12.04 14.33
CA LEU A 339 -18.15 11.23 13.12
C LEU A 339 -17.21 11.88 12.12
N ASP A 340 -16.25 11.12 11.63
CA ASP A 340 -15.32 11.58 10.60
C ASP A 340 -14.94 10.41 9.68
N LEU A 341 -15.68 10.28 8.59
CA LEU A 341 -15.63 9.16 7.65
C LEU A 341 -15.17 9.62 6.27
N VAL A 342 -14.45 8.75 5.57
CA VAL A 342 -14.03 8.94 4.18
C VAL A 342 -14.62 7.81 3.34
N PHE A 343 -15.32 8.20 2.27
CA PHE A 343 -15.88 7.34 1.24
C PHE A 343 -14.96 7.37 0.01
N ASN A 344 -14.25 6.27 -0.21
CA ASN A 344 -13.13 6.16 -1.12
C ASN A 344 -13.43 5.23 -2.32
N TYR A 345 -13.72 5.81 -3.48
CA TYR A 345 -13.92 5.13 -4.77
C TYR A 345 -12.59 4.69 -5.45
N GLY A 346 -11.57 4.32 -4.69
CA GLY A 346 -10.23 3.98 -5.21
C GLY A 346 -9.69 2.62 -4.76
N THR A 347 -10.50 1.78 -4.15
CA THR A 347 -10.00 0.55 -3.51
C THR A 347 -10.09 -0.64 -4.47
N PHE A 348 -8.96 -1.27 -4.77
CA PHE A 348 -8.92 -2.47 -5.61
C PHE A 348 -9.69 -3.64 -4.98
N VAL A 349 -10.43 -4.38 -5.80
CA VAL A 349 -10.97 -5.69 -5.42
C VAL A 349 -10.02 -6.77 -5.92
N VAL A 350 -9.39 -7.50 -5.00
CA VAL A 350 -8.53 -8.65 -5.33
C VAL A 350 -9.23 -9.92 -4.86
N ASP A 351 -9.84 -10.64 -5.79
CA ASP A 351 -10.64 -11.84 -5.54
C ASP A 351 -10.32 -12.98 -6.54
N GLU A 352 -11.11 -14.05 -6.51
CA GLU A 352 -11.00 -15.14 -7.49
C GLU A 352 -11.32 -14.65 -8.91
N GLY A 353 -10.38 -14.88 -9.82
CA GLY A 353 -10.49 -14.41 -11.21
C GLY A 353 -9.96 -12.99 -11.43
N PHE A 354 -9.49 -12.28 -10.39
CA PHE A 354 -8.87 -10.95 -10.53
C PHE A 354 -7.84 -10.91 -11.67
N TYR A 355 -6.84 -11.79 -11.68
CA TYR A 355 -5.80 -11.79 -12.72
C TYR A 355 -6.35 -12.07 -14.13
N VAL A 356 -7.41 -12.88 -14.24
CA VAL A 356 -8.05 -13.16 -15.53
C VAL A 356 -8.80 -11.91 -16.01
N ARG A 357 -9.50 -11.22 -15.11
CA ARG A 357 -10.20 -9.96 -15.40
C ARG A 357 -9.19 -8.85 -15.74
N PHE A 358 -8.12 -8.70 -14.95
CA PHE A 358 -6.99 -7.80 -15.20
C PHE A 358 -6.39 -8.01 -16.59
N VAL A 359 -6.00 -9.24 -16.96
CA VAL A 359 -5.45 -9.53 -18.30
C VAL A 359 -6.48 -9.27 -19.40
N ARG A 360 -7.77 -9.44 -19.11
CA ARG A 360 -8.87 -9.09 -20.02
C ARG A 360 -9.22 -7.60 -20.02
N GLY A 361 -8.59 -6.74 -19.21
CA GLY A 361 -8.88 -5.31 -19.15
C GLY A 361 -10.13 -4.96 -18.35
N ARG A 362 -10.59 -5.84 -17.47
CA ARG A 362 -11.70 -5.59 -16.53
C ARG A 362 -11.12 -5.42 -15.14
N MET A 363 -11.23 -4.20 -14.61
CA MET A 363 -10.76 -3.87 -13.26
C MET A 363 -11.95 -3.54 -12.40
N ASP A 364 -12.14 -4.31 -11.33
CA ASP A 364 -13.22 -4.03 -10.37
C ASP A 364 -12.62 -3.24 -9.20
N TYR A 365 -13.25 -2.10 -8.92
CA TYR A 365 -12.95 -1.29 -7.76
C TYR A 365 -14.13 -1.31 -6.82
N ARG A 366 -13.88 -1.00 -5.55
CA ARG A 366 -14.90 -0.88 -4.54
C ARG A 366 -14.85 0.46 -3.83
N LEU A 367 -16.03 0.95 -3.46
CA LEU A 367 -16.19 1.97 -2.44
C LEU A 367 -15.71 1.40 -1.09
N GLY A 368 -14.67 2.00 -0.54
CA GLY A 368 -14.21 1.76 0.82
C GLY A 368 -14.72 2.85 1.76
N VAL A 369 -15.06 2.48 3.00
CA VAL A 369 -15.37 3.44 4.06
C VAL A 369 -14.32 3.29 5.15
N GLU A 370 -13.64 4.40 5.48
CA GLU A 370 -12.64 4.43 6.54
C GLU A 370 -12.70 5.71 7.37
N ARG A 371 -11.97 5.75 8.50
CA ARG A 371 -11.88 6.94 9.36
C ARG A 371 -10.91 7.96 8.74
N TYR A 372 -11.29 9.24 8.74
CA TYR A 372 -10.45 10.31 8.18
C TYR A 372 -9.02 10.35 8.73
N PRO A 373 -8.74 10.20 10.06
CA PRO A 373 -7.37 10.18 10.55
C PRO A 373 -6.48 9.09 9.93
N ARG A 374 -7.06 7.93 9.58
CA ARG A 374 -6.33 6.85 8.91
C ARG A 374 -6.00 7.22 7.46
N PHE A 375 -6.97 7.77 6.74
CA PHE A 375 -6.79 8.28 5.39
C PHE A 375 -5.70 9.37 5.39
N GLN A 376 -5.87 10.40 6.22
CA GLN A 376 -4.95 11.52 6.38
C GLN A 376 -3.50 11.06 6.66
N GLN A 377 -3.31 10.19 7.65
CA GLN A 377 -1.98 9.71 8.05
C GLN A 377 -1.31 8.88 6.95
N SER A 378 -2.08 8.21 6.09
CA SER A 378 -1.53 7.46 4.96
C SER A 378 -0.83 8.36 3.95
N TYR A 379 -1.44 9.50 3.60
CA TYR A 379 -0.85 10.47 2.65
C TYR A 379 0.27 11.28 3.28
N LEU A 380 0.14 11.63 4.56
CA LEU A 380 1.20 12.32 5.30
C LEU A 380 2.49 11.49 5.33
N ARG A 381 2.40 10.19 5.62
CA ARG A 381 3.57 9.28 5.61
C ARG A 381 4.19 9.08 4.22
N GLN A 382 3.43 9.34 3.16
CA GLN A 382 3.92 9.27 1.78
C GLN A 382 4.55 10.60 1.33
N GLY A 383 4.52 11.66 2.15
CA GLY A 383 4.96 13.00 1.78
C GLY A 383 4.08 13.65 0.70
N ARG A 384 2.82 13.21 0.55
CA ARG A 384 1.89 13.72 -0.48
C ARG A 384 1.06 14.86 0.10
N ALA A 385 0.71 15.87 -0.69
CA ALA A 385 -0.19 16.92 -0.24
C ALA A 385 -1.61 16.36 -0.08
N LEU A 386 -2.37 16.96 0.83
CA LEU A 386 -3.80 16.75 0.96
C LEU A 386 -4.53 18.09 0.97
N HIS A 387 -5.51 18.21 0.08
CA HIS A 387 -6.37 19.38 -0.07
C HIS A 387 -7.82 19.00 0.21
N GLU A 388 -8.62 19.97 0.65
CA GLU A 388 -10.02 19.79 1.00
C GLU A 388 -10.90 20.89 0.38
N HIS A 389 -12.00 20.49 -0.24
CA HIS A 389 -13.08 21.37 -0.69
C HIS A 389 -14.34 21.06 0.11
N VAL A 390 -14.66 21.88 1.10
CA VAL A 390 -15.91 21.76 1.87
C VAL A 390 -17.08 22.20 0.99
N LEU A 391 -18.12 21.39 0.89
CA LEU A 391 -19.27 21.65 0.02
C LEU A 391 -20.32 22.53 0.72
N HIS A 392 -20.86 23.51 0.00
CA HIS A 392 -21.98 24.36 0.39
C HIS A 392 -23.32 23.63 0.21
N LEU A 393 -23.53 22.57 0.97
CA LEU A 393 -24.77 21.79 0.90
C LEU A 393 -25.76 22.22 1.99
N SER A 394 -27.06 22.16 1.66
CA SER A 394 -28.11 22.27 2.67
C SER A 394 -28.14 21.01 3.55
N GLU A 395 -28.80 21.07 4.71
CA GLU A 395 -28.96 19.87 5.57
C GLU A 395 -29.67 18.73 4.82
N GLU A 396 -30.60 19.03 3.92
CA GLU A 396 -31.30 18.05 3.11
C GLU A 396 -30.35 17.40 2.09
N ASP A 397 -29.54 18.21 1.41
CA ASP A 397 -28.56 17.72 0.43
C ASP A 397 -27.44 16.90 1.11
N VAL A 398 -27.01 17.27 2.33
CA VAL A 398 -26.06 16.49 3.13
C VAL A 398 -26.64 15.10 3.46
N ARG A 399 -27.92 15.03 3.87
CA ARG A 399 -28.57 13.75 4.16
C ARG A 399 -28.72 12.92 2.88
N ALA A 400 -29.16 13.52 1.77
CA ALA A 400 -29.30 12.81 0.50
C ALA A 400 -27.96 12.21 0.02
N LEU A 401 -26.86 12.95 0.16
CA LEU A 401 -25.52 12.46 -0.17
C LEU A 401 -25.07 11.34 0.77
N ALA A 402 -25.34 11.45 2.08
CA ALA A 402 -25.07 10.39 3.05
C ALA A 402 -25.86 9.11 2.72
N GLU A 403 -27.17 9.22 2.45
CA GLU A 403 -28.01 8.07 2.07
C GLU A 403 -27.52 7.40 0.79
N PHE A 404 -27.08 8.18 -0.20
CA PHE A 404 -26.53 7.64 -1.44
C PHE A 404 -25.24 6.87 -1.19
N LEU A 405 -24.29 7.46 -0.45
CA LEU A 405 -22.99 6.86 -0.16
C LEU A 405 -23.08 5.66 0.79
N GLU A 406 -24.01 5.67 1.74
CA GLU A 406 -24.33 4.51 2.58
C GLU A 406 -24.87 3.35 1.76
N ARG A 407 -25.84 3.61 0.87
CA ARG A 407 -26.37 2.58 -0.03
C ARG A 407 -25.29 2.05 -0.96
N ASN A 408 -24.41 2.90 -1.48
CA ASN A 408 -23.27 2.47 -2.30
C ASN A 408 -22.26 1.68 -1.48
N ALA A 409 -22.09 1.94 -0.19
CA ALA A 409 -21.14 1.21 0.66
C ALA A 409 -21.62 -0.22 1.00
N LEU A 410 -22.88 -0.57 0.73
CA LEU A 410 -23.40 -1.92 0.90
C LEU A 410 -22.66 -2.93 0.00
N PRO A 411 -22.39 -4.16 0.45
CA PRO A 411 -21.61 -5.15 -0.30
C PRO A 411 -22.11 -5.40 -1.74
N GLU A 412 -23.42 -5.35 -1.96
CA GLU A 412 -24.07 -5.53 -3.25
C GLU A 412 -23.88 -4.37 -4.23
N ASN A 413 -23.59 -3.16 -3.74
CA ASN A 413 -23.48 -1.93 -4.53
C ASN A 413 -22.06 -1.35 -4.56
N ALA A 414 -21.20 -1.78 -3.64
CA ALA A 414 -19.88 -1.18 -3.44
C ALA A 414 -18.93 -1.39 -4.62
N THR A 415 -19.14 -2.43 -5.43
CA THR A 415 -18.23 -2.77 -6.53
C THR A 415 -18.70 -2.20 -7.86
N TYR A 416 -17.78 -1.59 -8.60
CA TYR A 416 -18.03 -1.04 -9.94
C TYR A 416 -16.87 -1.34 -10.89
N ALA A 417 -17.16 -1.33 -12.19
CA ALA A 417 -16.17 -1.52 -13.24
C ALA A 417 -15.38 -0.23 -13.44
N TYR A 418 -14.11 -0.25 -13.07
CA TYR A 418 -13.22 0.89 -13.15
C TYR A 418 -12.71 1.10 -14.59
N ASP A 419 -12.89 2.31 -15.10
CA ASP A 419 -12.29 2.81 -16.32
C ASP A 419 -11.43 4.03 -15.96
N PHE A 420 -10.12 3.95 -16.21
CA PHE A 420 -9.20 5.00 -15.80
C PHE A 420 -9.52 6.39 -16.37
N PHE A 421 -10.08 6.49 -17.58
CA PHE A 421 -10.38 7.76 -18.24
C PHE A 421 -11.83 8.22 -18.06
N ARG A 422 -12.75 7.29 -17.77
CA ARG A 422 -14.19 7.56 -17.82
C ARG A 422 -14.94 7.24 -16.54
N ASP A 423 -14.44 6.31 -15.73
CA ASP A 423 -15.09 5.89 -14.49
C ASP A 423 -14.06 5.55 -13.41
N ASN A 424 -13.54 6.60 -12.77
CA ASN A 424 -12.51 6.53 -11.74
C ASN A 424 -12.89 7.35 -10.49
N CYS A 425 -12.03 7.35 -9.47
CA CYS A 425 -12.31 8.04 -8.21
C CYS A 425 -12.67 9.53 -8.36
N ALA A 426 -12.11 10.22 -9.36
CA ALA A 426 -12.34 11.64 -9.60
C ALA A 426 -13.61 11.87 -10.44
N SER A 427 -13.82 11.13 -11.54
CA SER A 427 -15.07 11.26 -12.30
C SER A 427 -16.29 10.89 -11.45
N LYS A 428 -16.15 9.90 -10.55
CA LYS A 428 -17.18 9.51 -9.58
C LYS A 428 -17.64 10.65 -8.68
N VAL A 429 -16.81 11.66 -8.41
CA VAL A 429 -17.24 12.82 -7.63
C VAL A 429 -18.33 13.59 -8.38
N ILE A 430 -18.13 13.84 -9.67
CA ILE A 430 -19.12 14.54 -10.51
C ILE A 430 -20.37 13.67 -10.65
N ASP A 431 -20.20 12.40 -11.01
CA ASP A 431 -21.33 11.47 -11.22
C ASP A 431 -22.22 11.37 -9.96
N VAL A 432 -21.61 11.27 -8.77
CA VAL A 432 -22.35 11.19 -7.51
C VAL A 432 -23.04 12.51 -7.18
N LEU A 433 -22.40 13.65 -7.40
CA LEU A 433 -23.01 14.95 -7.14
C LEU A 433 -24.19 15.22 -8.10
N GLU A 434 -24.05 14.87 -9.38
CA GLU A 434 -25.10 15.01 -10.38
C GLU A 434 -26.30 14.11 -10.08
N GLU A 435 -26.06 12.84 -9.74
CA GLU A 435 -27.11 11.88 -9.36
C GLU A 435 -27.86 12.30 -8.08
N VAL A 436 -27.15 12.85 -7.08
CA VAL A 436 -27.74 13.22 -5.78
C VAL A 436 -28.43 14.58 -5.82
N LEU A 437 -27.79 15.59 -6.42
CA LEU A 437 -28.28 16.97 -6.39
C LEU A 437 -29.21 17.30 -7.56
N GLY A 438 -29.15 16.52 -8.63
CA GLY A 438 -29.97 16.63 -9.83
C GLY A 438 -29.44 17.63 -10.86
N GLU A 439 -29.59 17.29 -12.14
CA GLU A 439 -29.10 18.08 -13.30
C GLU A 439 -29.70 19.50 -13.38
N ASP A 440 -30.88 19.74 -12.81
CA ASP A 440 -31.52 21.06 -12.81
C ASP A 440 -30.89 22.05 -11.81
N ARG A 441 -30.23 21.53 -10.76
CA ARG A 441 -29.67 22.32 -9.65
C ARG A 441 -28.15 22.37 -9.69
N PHE A 442 -27.52 21.22 -9.95
CA PHE A 442 -26.07 21.10 -10.02
C PHE A 442 -25.57 21.29 -11.45
N ASP A 443 -24.62 22.20 -11.62
CA ASP A 443 -23.92 22.42 -12.88
C ASP A 443 -22.42 22.29 -12.65
N ALA A 444 -21.82 21.27 -13.27
CA ALA A 444 -20.39 21.02 -13.19
C ALA A 444 -19.54 22.08 -13.91
N GLN A 445 -20.16 22.97 -14.72
CA GLN A 445 -19.53 24.04 -15.51
C GLN A 445 -18.39 23.53 -16.39
N CYS A 446 -18.54 22.32 -16.92
CA CYS A 446 -17.49 21.69 -17.71
C CYS A 446 -17.44 22.25 -19.14
N ALA A 447 -16.25 22.67 -19.55
CA ALA A 447 -15.99 23.01 -20.95
C ALA A 447 -15.30 21.84 -21.67
N PRO A 448 -15.65 21.55 -22.95
CA PRO A 448 -14.83 20.70 -23.79
C PRO A 448 -13.46 21.35 -24.00
N THR A 449 -12.44 20.54 -24.22
CA THR A 449 -11.12 21.05 -24.61
C THR A 449 -10.61 20.29 -25.83
N ASP A 450 -9.67 20.91 -26.52
CA ASP A 450 -9.00 20.31 -27.68
C ASP A 450 -7.93 19.27 -27.28
N SER A 451 -7.71 19.04 -25.98
CA SER A 451 -6.73 18.07 -25.49
C SER A 451 -7.26 16.65 -25.45
N THR A 452 -6.36 15.69 -25.71
CA THR A 452 -6.64 14.25 -25.65
C THR A 452 -6.26 13.68 -24.28
N TYR A 453 -6.87 12.54 -23.91
CA TYR A 453 -6.54 11.87 -22.64
C TYR A 453 -5.03 11.62 -22.49
N LEU A 454 -4.37 11.18 -23.55
CA LEU A 454 -2.92 10.92 -23.56
C LEU A 454 -2.10 12.18 -23.25
N GLU A 455 -2.48 13.32 -23.82
CA GLU A 455 -1.81 14.59 -23.58
C GLU A 455 -1.96 15.05 -22.14
N ALA A 456 -3.14 14.87 -21.55
CA ALA A 456 -3.42 15.20 -20.16
C ALA A 456 -2.57 14.39 -19.17
N LEU A 457 -2.12 13.18 -19.54
CA LEU A 457 -1.24 12.36 -18.69
C LEU A 457 0.22 12.82 -18.69
N ARG A 458 0.70 13.48 -19.75
CA ARG A 458 2.14 13.79 -19.93
C ARG A 458 2.75 14.57 -18.77
N PRO A 459 2.10 15.60 -18.19
CA PRO A 459 2.65 16.32 -17.04
C PRO A 459 2.89 15.40 -15.83
N PHE A 460 1.98 14.46 -15.57
CA PHE A 460 2.05 13.52 -14.45
C PHE A 460 3.12 12.45 -14.64
N MET A 461 3.41 12.09 -15.89
CA MET A 461 4.42 11.08 -16.23
C MET A 461 5.82 11.66 -16.49
N ALA A 462 5.98 12.98 -16.49
CA ALA A 462 7.20 13.65 -16.95
C ALA A 462 8.46 13.27 -16.13
N GLY A 463 8.30 12.92 -14.84
CA GLY A 463 9.40 12.42 -14.01
C GLY A 463 9.57 10.89 -14.04
N LEU A 464 8.69 10.15 -14.73
CA LEU A 464 8.75 8.70 -14.89
C LEU A 464 9.02 8.32 -16.35
N PRO A 465 10.19 8.65 -16.92
CA PRO A 465 10.38 8.68 -18.38
C PRO A 465 10.19 7.32 -19.07
N TRP A 466 10.62 6.21 -18.46
CA TRP A 466 10.41 4.88 -19.03
C TRP A 466 8.95 4.41 -18.93
N THR A 467 8.30 4.69 -17.80
CA THR A 467 6.90 4.38 -17.60
C THR A 467 6.01 5.20 -18.52
N GLY A 468 6.25 6.51 -18.60
CA GLY A 468 5.53 7.42 -19.48
C GLY A 468 5.65 6.99 -20.94
N TRP A 469 6.88 6.70 -21.41
CA TRP A 469 7.06 6.15 -22.75
C TRP A 469 6.34 4.81 -22.94
N GLY A 470 6.38 3.92 -21.95
CA GLY A 470 5.65 2.64 -21.99
C GLY A 470 4.13 2.81 -22.10
N MET A 471 3.56 3.78 -21.40
CA MET A 471 2.13 4.12 -21.49
C MET A 471 1.80 4.71 -22.87
N GLU A 472 2.58 5.67 -23.36
CA GLU A 472 2.38 6.24 -24.70
C GLU A 472 2.50 5.18 -25.81
N LEU A 473 3.34 4.18 -25.62
CA LEU A 473 3.56 3.08 -26.55
C LEU A 473 2.39 2.08 -26.58
N ILE A 474 1.70 1.85 -25.46
CA ILE A 474 0.63 0.85 -25.35
C ILE A 474 -0.75 1.44 -25.65
N LEU A 475 -0.94 2.72 -25.34
CA LEU A 475 -2.18 3.45 -25.57
C LEU A 475 -2.43 3.70 -27.06
N GLY A 476 -3.70 3.65 -27.42
CA GLY A 476 -4.18 3.64 -28.80
C GLY A 476 -4.93 4.90 -29.21
N ALA A 477 -5.72 4.77 -30.28
CA ALA A 477 -6.45 5.88 -30.87
C ALA A 477 -7.48 6.48 -29.90
N GLU A 478 -8.05 5.65 -29.03
CA GLU A 478 -9.09 6.02 -28.09
C GLU A 478 -8.56 6.97 -27.00
N ALA A 479 -7.40 6.67 -26.40
CA ALA A 479 -6.69 7.60 -25.51
C ALA A 479 -6.17 8.85 -26.24
N SER A 480 -6.10 8.81 -27.57
CA SER A 480 -5.70 9.94 -28.43
C SER A 480 -6.91 10.69 -29.02
N SER A 481 -8.11 10.45 -28.52
CA SER A 481 -9.32 11.17 -28.91
C SER A 481 -9.48 12.44 -28.05
N PRO A 482 -10.04 13.53 -28.59
CA PRO A 482 -10.42 14.70 -27.80
C PRO A 482 -11.36 14.30 -26.65
N MET A 483 -11.14 14.85 -25.47
CA MET A 483 -11.96 14.55 -24.30
C MET A 483 -13.34 15.21 -24.42
N PRO A 484 -14.43 14.54 -23.98
CA PRO A 484 -15.76 15.15 -23.90
C PRO A 484 -15.80 16.23 -22.82
N ALA A 485 -16.94 16.93 -22.69
CA ALA A 485 -17.21 17.78 -21.54
C ALA A 485 -17.04 16.97 -20.24
N CYS A 486 -16.42 17.59 -19.23
CA CYS A 486 -15.96 16.97 -17.97
C CYS A 486 -14.88 15.88 -18.12
N GLY A 487 -14.52 15.46 -19.34
CA GLY A 487 -13.56 14.37 -19.56
C GLY A 487 -12.19 14.61 -18.95
N HIS A 488 -11.82 15.86 -18.64
CA HIS A 488 -10.57 16.24 -17.99
C HIS A 488 -10.56 16.00 -16.47
N ALA A 489 -11.75 15.95 -15.85
CA ALA A 489 -11.90 15.77 -14.42
C ALA A 489 -11.58 14.33 -13.96
N PHE A 490 -11.21 13.44 -14.89
CA PHE A 490 -10.65 12.12 -14.54
C PHE A 490 -9.32 12.25 -13.76
N LEU A 491 -8.64 13.39 -13.84
CA LEU A 491 -7.46 13.68 -13.04
C LEU A 491 -7.85 14.42 -11.76
N PRO A 492 -7.51 13.89 -10.56
CA PRO A 492 -7.81 14.50 -9.26
C PRO A 492 -7.51 15.99 -9.13
N ASP A 493 -6.35 16.45 -9.59
CA ASP A 493 -5.97 17.87 -9.50
C ASP A 493 -6.79 18.76 -10.46
N VAL A 494 -7.21 18.20 -11.60
CA VAL A 494 -8.05 18.91 -12.57
C VAL A 494 -9.49 18.99 -12.06
N LEU A 495 -10.00 17.90 -11.48
CA LEU A 495 -11.28 17.92 -10.76
C LEU A 495 -11.25 18.98 -9.66
N ALA A 496 -10.21 19.00 -8.83
CA ALA A 496 -10.06 19.98 -7.75
C ALA A 496 -10.13 21.43 -8.27
N ALA A 497 -9.49 21.72 -9.40
CA ALA A 497 -9.59 23.03 -10.05
C ALA A 497 -10.99 23.29 -10.66
N GLN A 498 -11.62 22.26 -11.23
CA GLN A 498 -12.97 22.37 -11.80
C GLN A 498 -14.02 22.65 -10.72
N MET A 499 -13.87 22.09 -9.51
CA MET A 499 -14.76 22.29 -8.38
C MET A 499 -14.90 23.76 -7.97
N GLU A 500 -13.87 24.59 -8.18
CA GLU A 500 -13.93 26.03 -7.91
C GLU A 500 -14.94 26.78 -8.81
N ASN A 501 -15.30 26.19 -9.96
CA ASN A 501 -16.27 26.75 -10.89
C ASN A 501 -17.65 26.09 -10.81
N MET A 502 -17.77 24.94 -10.14
CA MET A 502 -19.03 24.21 -10.05
C MET A 502 -20.08 25.02 -9.28
N THR A 503 -21.34 24.90 -9.68
CA THR A 503 -22.44 25.63 -9.04
C THR A 503 -23.57 24.71 -8.61
N LEU A 504 -24.22 25.04 -7.50
CA LEU A 504 -25.48 24.48 -7.03
C LEU A 504 -26.49 25.61 -6.85
N ASP A 505 -27.66 25.51 -7.50
CA ASP A 505 -28.70 26.54 -7.49
C ASP A 505 -28.17 27.94 -7.90
N GLY A 506 -27.19 27.96 -8.83
CA GLY A 506 -26.52 29.17 -9.32
C GLY A 506 -25.54 29.82 -8.34
N GLN A 507 -25.24 29.19 -7.21
CA GLN A 507 -24.21 29.61 -6.26
C GLN A 507 -23.00 28.68 -6.32
N PRO A 508 -21.79 29.10 -5.92
CA PRO A 508 -20.62 28.22 -5.85
C PRO A 508 -20.89 26.97 -5.01
N LEU A 509 -20.56 25.78 -5.56
CA LEU A 509 -20.79 24.49 -4.90
C LEU A 509 -19.93 24.31 -3.65
N ALA A 510 -18.69 24.82 -3.64
CA ALA A 510 -17.72 24.56 -2.58
C ALA A 510 -17.06 25.85 -2.07
N PHE A 511 -16.62 25.80 -0.82
CA PHE A 511 -15.70 26.79 -0.26
C PHE A 511 -14.37 26.75 -1.03
N PRO A 512 -13.58 27.85 -1.01
CA PRO A 512 -12.24 27.85 -1.57
C PRO A 512 -11.39 26.70 -1.03
N ARG A 513 -10.57 26.11 -1.90
CA ARG A 513 -9.68 24.99 -1.57
C ARG A 513 -8.82 25.27 -0.34
N GLU A 514 -8.90 24.39 0.65
CA GLU A 514 -8.03 24.40 1.82
C GLU A 514 -6.86 23.43 1.64
N VAL A 515 -5.68 23.81 2.14
CA VAL A 515 -4.51 22.92 2.20
C VAL A 515 -4.49 22.30 3.59
N VAL A 516 -4.79 21.01 3.69
CA VAL A 516 -4.69 20.27 4.97
C VAL A 516 -3.21 20.12 5.35
N PHE A 517 -2.39 19.67 4.40
CA PHE A 517 -0.93 19.73 4.49
C PHE A 517 -0.29 19.73 3.09
N PRO A 518 0.85 20.42 2.91
CA PRO A 518 1.56 20.48 1.63
C PRO A 518 2.31 19.18 1.31
N ALA A 519 2.73 19.01 0.06
CA ALA A 519 3.59 17.90 -0.35
C ALA A 519 5.02 18.12 0.15
N GLU A 520 5.68 17.04 0.55
CA GLU A 520 7.11 16.99 0.86
C GLU A 520 7.88 16.72 -0.43
N GLY A 521 8.37 17.79 -1.08
CA GLY A 521 9.20 17.70 -2.28
C GLY A 521 8.50 18.18 -3.55
N GLN A 522 8.65 17.44 -4.65
CA GLN A 522 8.10 17.84 -5.95
C GLN A 522 6.67 17.34 -6.14
N TRP A 523 5.85 18.17 -6.79
CA TRP A 523 4.45 17.88 -7.04
C TRP A 523 4.21 16.76 -8.06
N HIS A 524 5.19 16.47 -8.92
CA HIS A 524 5.07 15.45 -9.97
C HIS A 524 5.77 14.14 -9.55
N ALA A 525 5.29 13.01 -10.06
CA ALA A 525 5.91 11.72 -9.81
C ALA A 525 7.33 11.63 -10.43
N GLY A 526 8.29 11.04 -9.70
CA GLY A 526 9.61 10.65 -10.22
C GLY A 526 10.70 11.73 -10.22
N LEU A 527 11.55 11.71 -11.27
CA LEU A 527 12.75 12.55 -11.41
C LEU A 527 12.44 14.05 -11.47
N ALA A 528 13.33 14.89 -10.95
CA ALA A 528 13.25 16.36 -11.04
C ALA A 528 13.20 16.91 -12.47
N LEU A 529 12.56 18.08 -12.64
CA LEU A 529 12.37 18.77 -13.94
C LEU A 529 13.68 18.96 -14.72
N ASP A 530 14.77 19.25 -14.03
CA ASP A 530 16.11 19.47 -14.57
C ASP A 530 16.94 18.18 -14.73
N SER A 531 16.40 17.03 -14.32
CA SER A 531 17.14 15.77 -14.34
C SER A 531 17.46 15.32 -15.77
N PRO A 532 18.74 15.06 -16.10
CA PRO A 532 19.13 14.57 -17.43
C PRO A 532 18.56 13.18 -17.74
N GLY A 533 18.09 12.45 -16.72
CA GLY A 533 17.45 11.15 -16.84
C GLY A 533 16.06 11.18 -17.49
N ARG A 534 15.36 12.33 -17.50
CA ARG A 534 14.05 12.47 -18.15
C ARG A 534 14.07 12.22 -19.65
N SER A 535 15.22 12.40 -20.30
CA SER A 535 15.42 12.12 -21.73
C SER A 535 16.03 10.74 -22.02
N ALA A 536 16.13 9.86 -21.02
CA ALA A 536 16.80 8.56 -21.16
C ALA A 536 16.20 7.68 -22.27
N PRO A 537 14.86 7.52 -22.41
CA PRO A 537 14.29 6.73 -23.51
C PRO A 537 14.66 7.28 -24.89
N VAL A 538 14.58 8.61 -25.06
CA VAL A 538 14.93 9.28 -26.31
C VAL A 538 16.40 9.06 -26.65
N LYS A 539 17.32 9.31 -25.70
CA LYS A 539 18.76 9.08 -25.89
C LYS A 539 19.06 7.63 -26.24
N PHE A 540 18.38 6.68 -25.59
CA PHE A 540 18.54 5.26 -25.84
C PHE A 540 18.11 4.88 -27.26
N THR A 541 16.90 5.25 -27.70
CA THR A 541 16.39 4.83 -29.02
C THR A 541 17.14 5.50 -30.16
N TRP A 542 17.50 6.78 -30.02
CA TRP A 542 18.34 7.47 -31.01
C TRP A 542 19.80 6.98 -31.00
N GLY A 543 20.33 6.59 -29.85
CA GLY A 543 21.59 5.88 -29.75
C GLY A 543 21.57 4.54 -30.49
N LEU A 544 20.46 3.80 -30.42
CA LEU A 544 20.26 2.57 -31.17
C LEU A 544 20.21 2.81 -32.69
N VAL A 545 19.57 3.89 -33.15
CA VAL A 545 19.59 4.31 -34.56
C VAL A 545 21.03 4.57 -35.03
N ALA A 546 21.79 5.40 -34.28
CA ALA A 546 23.17 5.71 -34.59
C ALA A 546 24.04 4.44 -34.62
N TRP A 547 23.84 3.54 -33.66
CA TRP A 547 24.51 2.25 -33.59
C TRP A 547 24.23 1.36 -34.81
N LEU A 548 22.97 1.23 -35.21
CA LEU A 548 22.59 0.47 -36.39
C LEU A 548 23.17 1.06 -37.68
N ALA A 549 23.18 2.39 -37.81
CA ALA A 549 23.79 3.07 -38.94
C ALA A 549 25.30 2.84 -39.01
N LEU A 550 26.01 2.89 -37.86
CA LEU A 550 27.43 2.57 -37.76
C LEU A 550 27.73 1.12 -38.15
N LEU A 551 26.94 0.17 -37.65
CA LEU A 551 27.08 -1.25 -38.00
C LEU A 551 26.81 -1.49 -39.49
N TRP A 552 25.85 -0.77 -40.09
CA TRP A 552 25.58 -0.87 -41.52
C TRP A 552 26.75 -0.33 -42.36
N GLY A 553 27.26 0.87 -42.04
CA GLY A 553 28.32 1.52 -42.80
C GLY A 553 29.71 0.91 -42.60
N PHE A 554 30.04 0.50 -41.38
CA PHE A 554 31.40 0.11 -40.98
C PHE A 554 31.52 -1.34 -40.48
N GLY A 555 30.42 -2.03 -40.20
CA GLY A 555 30.46 -3.39 -39.63
C GLY A 555 31.17 -4.42 -40.53
N SER A 556 31.23 -4.18 -41.84
CA SER A 556 32.00 -5.01 -42.77
C SER A 556 33.51 -4.91 -42.56
N ARG A 557 34.01 -3.74 -42.12
CA ARG A 557 35.45 -3.48 -41.84
C ARG A 557 35.91 -4.16 -40.55
N LEU A 558 34.98 -4.42 -39.62
CA LEU A 558 35.23 -5.17 -38.38
C LEU A 558 35.21 -6.70 -38.57
N GLY A 559 35.20 -7.18 -39.82
CA GLY A 559 35.33 -8.58 -40.15
C GLY A 559 34.24 -9.47 -39.53
N ARG A 560 34.64 -10.52 -38.81
CA ARG A 560 33.70 -11.48 -38.19
C ARG A 560 32.92 -10.85 -37.04
N VAL A 561 33.57 -9.99 -36.25
CA VAL A 561 32.98 -9.35 -35.07
C VAL A 561 31.83 -8.46 -35.48
N GLY A 562 32.04 -7.56 -36.46
CA GLY A 562 30.98 -6.67 -36.95
C GLY A 562 29.78 -7.42 -37.54
N LYS A 563 30.01 -8.54 -38.24
CA LYS A 563 28.92 -9.40 -38.75
C LYS A 563 28.11 -10.07 -37.64
N VAL A 564 28.77 -10.56 -36.60
CA VAL A 564 28.09 -11.16 -35.44
C VAL A 564 27.28 -10.09 -34.70
N LEU A 565 27.89 -8.93 -34.47
CA LEU A 565 27.28 -7.82 -33.73
C LEU A 565 26.07 -7.23 -34.46
N SER A 566 26.16 -7.03 -35.79
CA SER A 566 25.03 -6.64 -36.63
C SER A 566 23.90 -7.66 -36.57
N ARG A 567 24.21 -8.95 -36.75
CA ARG A 567 23.18 -10.02 -36.68
C ARG A 567 22.53 -10.13 -35.31
N ALA A 568 23.31 -9.99 -34.23
CA ALA A 568 22.80 -10.02 -32.87
C ALA A 568 21.90 -8.82 -32.60
N THR A 569 22.35 -7.60 -32.92
CA THR A 569 21.58 -6.37 -32.72
C THR A 569 20.26 -6.42 -33.51
N VAL A 570 20.32 -6.73 -34.81
CA VAL A 570 19.12 -6.86 -35.67
C VAL A 570 18.21 -7.98 -35.16
N GLY A 571 18.77 -9.12 -34.74
CA GLY A 571 18.01 -10.24 -34.20
C GLY A 571 17.27 -9.91 -32.90
N ILE A 572 17.95 -9.27 -31.95
CA ILE A 572 17.36 -8.84 -30.67
C ILE A 572 16.24 -7.84 -30.93
N LEU A 573 16.49 -6.81 -31.74
CA LEU A 573 15.47 -5.81 -32.07
C LEU A 573 14.25 -6.45 -32.76
N ALA A 574 14.48 -7.39 -33.68
CA ALA A 574 13.41 -8.10 -34.37
C ALA A 574 12.57 -8.97 -33.42
N VAL A 575 13.20 -9.63 -32.44
CA VAL A 575 12.48 -10.38 -31.40
C VAL A 575 11.64 -9.44 -30.54
N LEU A 576 12.23 -8.37 -30.00
CA LEU A 576 11.52 -7.44 -29.12
C LEU A 576 10.32 -6.80 -29.82
N THR A 577 10.50 -6.29 -31.03
CA THR A 577 9.41 -5.67 -31.81
C THR A 577 8.34 -6.67 -32.26
N THR A 578 8.72 -7.93 -32.49
CA THR A 578 7.74 -9.00 -32.72
C THR A 578 6.91 -9.28 -31.46
N LEU A 579 7.55 -9.35 -30.29
CA LEU A 579 6.83 -9.53 -29.02
C LEU A 579 5.86 -8.38 -28.76
N MET A 580 6.28 -7.14 -29.04
CA MET A 580 5.39 -5.97 -28.96
C MET A 580 4.21 -6.08 -29.92
N THR A 581 4.45 -6.50 -31.17
CA THR A 581 3.38 -6.72 -32.16
C THR A 581 2.37 -7.74 -31.66
N VAL A 582 2.84 -8.86 -31.09
CA VAL A 582 1.98 -9.91 -30.52
C VAL A 582 1.18 -9.35 -29.35
N LEU A 583 1.83 -8.62 -28.44
CA LEU A 583 1.18 -8.00 -27.28
C LEU A 583 0.08 -7.03 -27.72
N PHE A 584 0.39 -6.05 -28.57
CA PHE A 584 -0.57 -5.03 -29.00
C PHE A 584 -1.73 -5.64 -29.79
N THR A 585 -1.44 -6.61 -30.66
CA THR A 585 -2.49 -7.36 -31.37
C THR A 585 -3.37 -8.12 -30.39
N ALA A 586 -2.78 -8.72 -29.35
CA ALA A 586 -3.55 -9.48 -28.36
C ALA A 586 -4.43 -8.57 -27.50
N MET A 587 -3.92 -7.42 -27.06
CA MET A 587 -4.69 -6.44 -26.32
C MET A 587 -5.86 -5.90 -27.16
N MET A 588 -5.62 -5.61 -28.43
CA MET A 588 -6.65 -5.12 -29.35
C MET A 588 -7.74 -6.15 -29.68
N LEU A 589 -7.39 -7.43 -29.83
CA LEU A 589 -8.31 -8.45 -30.35
C LEU A 589 -8.92 -9.37 -29.28
N PHE A 590 -8.29 -9.48 -28.11
CA PHE A 590 -8.65 -10.49 -27.10
C PHE A 590 -8.88 -9.90 -25.70
N THR A 591 -8.85 -8.57 -25.55
CA THR A 591 -9.06 -7.91 -24.26
C THR A 591 -9.97 -6.69 -24.41
N ASP A 592 -10.59 -6.29 -23.30
CA ASP A 592 -11.44 -5.12 -23.16
C ASP A 592 -10.62 -3.86 -22.79
N HIS A 593 -9.29 -3.88 -23.00
CA HIS A 593 -8.45 -2.69 -22.89
C HIS A 593 -8.71 -1.74 -24.08
N ASN A 594 -9.91 -1.17 -24.15
CA ASN A 594 -10.37 -0.34 -25.27
C ASN A 594 -9.44 0.84 -25.54
N ASP A 595 -8.80 1.39 -24.50
CA ASP A 595 -7.86 2.50 -24.64
C ASP A 595 -6.56 2.14 -25.38
N THR A 596 -6.31 0.85 -25.61
CA THR A 596 -5.15 0.34 -26.37
C THR A 596 -5.51 -0.02 -27.82
N TRP A 597 -6.79 0.09 -28.18
CA TRP A 597 -7.27 -0.27 -29.51
C TRP A 597 -6.80 0.72 -30.56
N TRP A 598 -6.63 0.23 -31.80
CA TRP A 598 -6.14 1.02 -32.93
C TRP A 598 -4.78 1.70 -32.68
N ASN A 599 -3.91 1.03 -31.90
CA ASN A 599 -2.58 1.53 -31.60
C ASN A 599 -1.73 1.64 -32.89
N ALA A 600 -1.34 2.87 -33.23
CA ALA A 600 -0.60 3.20 -34.43
C ALA A 600 0.83 2.62 -34.42
N ASP A 601 1.41 2.34 -33.25
CA ASP A 601 2.74 1.75 -33.12
C ASP A 601 2.81 0.32 -33.67
N LEU A 602 1.67 -0.36 -33.82
CA LEU A 602 1.59 -1.68 -34.47
C LEU A 602 2.21 -1.69 -35.88
N CYS A 603 2.14 -0.55 -36.60
CA CYS A 603 2.73 -0.39 -37.92
C CYS A 603 4.24 -0.65 -37.90
N TRP A 604 4.97 -0.01 -36.98
CA TRP A 604 6.44 -0.15 -36.95
C TRP A 604 6.89 -1.38 -36.17
N THR A 605 6.16 -1.83 -35.14
CA THR A 605 6.54 -3.05 -34.42
C THR A 605 6.45 -4.28 -35.33
N SER A 606 5.47 -4.30 -36.26
CA SER A 606 5.27 -5.43 -37.18
C SER A 606 6.43 -5.66 -38.16
N LEU A 607 7.34 -4.68 -38.33
CA LEU A 607 8.60 -4.87 -39.05
C LEU A 607 9.50 -5.93 -38.40
N GLY A 608 9.36 -6.17 -37.09
CA GLY A 608 10.05 -7.24 -36.37
C GLY A 608 9.74 -8.61 -36.95
N VAL A 609 8.46 -8.89 -37.23
CA VAL A 609 7.99 -10.17 -37.79
C VAL A 609 8.65 -10.40 -39.15
N TRP A 610 8.62 -9.39 -40.01
CA TRP A 610 9.28 -9.42 -41.32
C TRP A 610 10.78 -9.68 -41.19
N THR A 611 11.44 -8.99 -40.27
CA THR A 611 12.88 -9.11 -40.03
C THR A 611 13.25 -10.51 -39.54
N LEU A 612 12.49 -11.09 -38.61
CA LEU A 612 12.69 -12.46 -38.14
C LEU A 612 12.52 -13.50 -39.24
N VAL A 613 11.45 -13.39 -40.04
CA VAL A 613 11.20 -14.29 -41.17
C VAL A 613 12.38 -14.26 -42.15
N ARG A 614 12.91 -13.06 -42.45
CA ARG A 614 14.08 -12.91 -43.31
C ARG A 614 15.34 -13.51 -42.70
N LEU A 615 15.62 -13.30 -41.41
CA LEU A 615 16.75 -13.90 -40.72
C LEU A 615 16.69 -15.43 -40.75
N VAL A 616 15.52 -16.03 -40.55
CA VAL A 616 15.30 -17.48 -40.64
C VAL A 616 15.51 -18.00 -42.06
N GLN A 617 15.00 -17.29 -43.08
CA GLN A 617 15.22 -17.64 -44.48
C GLN A 617 16.72 -17.63 -44.84
N VAL A 618 17.46 -16.60 -44.41
CA VAL A 618 18.91 -16.50 -44.61
C VAL A 618 19.63 -17.66 -43.93
N ARG A 619 19.28 -17.96 -42.66
CA ARG A 619 19.89 -19.06 -41.90
C ARG A 619 19.63 -20.44 -42.51
N ARG A 620 18.44 -20.66 -43.08
CA ARG A 620 18.05 -21.91 -43.76
C ARG A 620 18.56 -22.00 -45.20
N GLY A 621 19.34 -21.03 -45.68
CA GLY A 621 19.84 -21.00 -47.07
C GLY A 621 18.74 -20.75 -48.11
N LYS A 622 17.55 -20.32 -47.69
CA LYS A 622 16.39 -20.03 -48.55
C LYS A 622 16.28 -18.56 -48.96
N ALA A 623 17.26 -17.72 -48.61
CA ALA A 623 17.25 -16.29 -48.94
C ALA A 623 17.69 -16.04 -50.39
N GLY A 624 16.71 -16.02 -51.31
CA GLY A 624 16.87 -15.47 -52.65
C GLY A 624 16.89 -13.94 -52.68
N ALA A 625 17.25 -13.37 -53.83
CA ALA A 625 17.07 -11.94 -54.08
C ALA A 625 15.58 -11.59 -53.96
N LEU A 626 15.25 -10.59 -53.13
CA LEU A 626 13.88 -10.05 -53.08
C LEU A 626 13.52 -9.49 -54.46
N GLY A 627 12.41 -9.97 -55.03
CA GLY A 627 11.84 -9.41 -56.25
C GLY A 627 11.41 -7.95 -56.06
N VAL A 628 11.30 -7.20 -57.16
CA VAL A 628 10.96 -5.76 -57.15
C VAL A 628 9.69 -5.48 -56.34
N ARG A 629 8.65 -6.31 -56.51
CA ARG A 629 7.38 -6.19 -55.76
C ARG A 629 7.57 -6.29 -54.25
N ALA A 630 8.39 -7.21 -53.77
CA ALA A 630 8.61 -7.40 -52.34
C ALA A 630 9.45 -6.25 -51.73
N LYS A 631 10.40 -5.68 -52.49
CA LYS A 631 11.11 -4.46 -52.07
C LYS A 631 10.19 -3.25 -52.00
N ALA A 632 9.28 -3.11 -52.97
CA ALA A 632 8.27 -2.06 -52.94
C ALA A 632 7.35 -2.18 -51.72
N LEU A 633 6.96 -3.42 -51.33
CA LEU A 633 6.18 -3.66 -50.12
C LEU A 633 6.95 -3.26 -48.85
N VAL A 634 8.22 -3.63 -48.71
CA VAL A 634 9.04 -3.20 -47.56
C VAL A 634 9.19 -1.68 -47.50
N ALA A 635 9.35 -1.02 -48.66
CA ALA A 635 9.42 0.44 -48.73
C ALA A 635 8.10 1.10 -48.31
N LEU A 636 6.97 0.60 -48.81
CA LEU A 636 5.65 1.07 -48.41
C LEU A 636 5.43 0.89 -46.90
N TRP A 637 5.75 -0.28 -46.35
CA TRP A 637 5.59 -0.56 -44.92
C TRP A 637 6.51 0.30 -44.05
N SER A 638 7.73 0.58 -44.52
CA SER A 638 8.65 1.51 -43.85
C SER A 638 8.08 2.93 -43.82
N ALA A 639 7.45 3.38 -44.91
CA ALA A 639 6.80 4.69 -44.96
C ALA A 639 5.60 4.76 -44.00
N LEU A 640 4.80 3.70 -43.90
CA LEU A 640 3.69 3.61 -42.93
C LEU A 640 4.20 3.59 -41.48
N ALA A 641 5.26 2.82 -41.20
CA ALA A 641 5.90 2.73 -39.90
C ALA A 641 6.47 4.07 -39.42
N LEU A 642 7.05 4.88 -40.32
CA LEU A 642 7.48 6.24 -39.98
C LEU A 642 6.27 7.18 -39.90
N GLY A 643 5.29 7.06 -40.81
CA GLY A 643 4.08 7.87 -40.75
C GLY A 643 3.32 7.74 -39.44
N SER A 644 3.28 6.54 -38.85
CA SER A 644 2.56 6.27 -37.61
C SER A 644 3.12 6.98 -36.38
N THR A 645 4.42 7.29 -36.35
CA THR A 645 5.04 7.99 -35.20
C THR A 645 5.43 9.44 -35.48
N TRP A 646 5.60 9.83 -36.74
CA TRP A 646 6.10 11.16 -37.12
C TRP A 646 5.01 12.11 -37.66
N ILE A 647 3.95 11.56 -38.24
CA ILE A 647 2.91 12.33 -38.95
C ILE A 647 1.56 12.16 -38.26
N TRP A 648 1.20 10.92 -37.91
CA TRP A 648 -0.11 10.60 -37.37
C TRP A 648 -0.44 11.31 -36.04
N PRO A 649 0.47 11.37 -35.04
CA PRO A 649 0.19 12.10 -33.79
C PRO A 649 -0.13 13.57 -34.05
N ALA A 650 0.55 14.18 -35.01
CA ALA A 650 0.36 15.58 -35.37
C ALA A 650 -0.95 15.89 -36.06
N ILE A 651 -1.54 14.90 -36.74
CA ILE A 651 -2.86 15.04 -37.36
C ILE A 651 -3.97 14.97 -36.30
N ARG A 652 -3.72 14.26 -35.20
CA ARG A 652 -4.72 14.00 -34.14
C ARG A 652 -4.64 14.92 -32.93
N SER A 653 -3.52 15.62 -32.78
CA SER A 653 -3.25 16.47 -31.63
C SER A 653 -3.54 17.94 -31.95
N ALA A 654 -4.03 18.67 -30.95
CA ALA A 654 -4.13 20.13 -31.00
C ALA A 654 -2.80 20.84 -30.70
N LEU A 655 -1.76 20.09 -30.31
CA LEU A 655 -0.44 20.63 -29.96
C LEU A 655 0.43 20.88 -31.21
N PRO A 656 1.44 21.75 -31.10
CA PRO A 656 2.43 21.96 -32.16
C PRO A 656 3.16 20.66 -32.55
N TRP A 657 3.48 20.48 -33.83
CA TRP A 657 4.06 19.24 -34.40
C TRP A 657 5.12 18.54 -33.54
N GLY A 658 6.10 19.30 -33.00
CA GLY A 658 7.19 18.72 -32.20
C GLY A 658 6.77 18.19 -30.82
N GLU A 659 5.69 18.71 -30.25
CA GLU A 659 5.12 18.29 -28.96
C GLU A 659 4.17 17.10 -29.10
N THR A 660 3.64 16.89 -30.31
CA THR A 660 2.80 15.71 -30.62
C THR A 660 3.62 14.42 -30.71
N MET A 661 4.91 14.53 -31.04
CA MET A 661 5.78 13.40 -31.31
C MET A 661 6.36 12.76 -30.05
N VAL A 662 6.16 11.44 -29.93
CA VAL A 662 6.87 10.60 -28.97
C VAL A 662 8.24 10.27 -29.52
N TRP A 663 9.22 11.13 -29.26
CA TRP A 663 10.57 11.04 -29.84
C TRP A 663 11.28 9.71 -29.58
N ALA A 664 10.98 9.04 -28.47
CA ALA A 664 11.49 7.71 -28.17
C ALA A 664 10.95 6.65 -29.15
N SER A 665 9.62 6.60 -29.37
CA SER A 665 8.97 5.73 -30.35
C SER A 665 9.42 6.05 -31.78
N ALA A 666 9.59 7.33 -32.13
CA ALA A 666 10.12 7.75 -33.43
C ALA A 666 11.53 7.19 -33.70
N GLY A 667 12.41 7.22 -32.71
CA GLY A 667 13.75 6.61 -32.78
C GLY A 667 13.69 5.09 -32.94
N LEU A 668 12.82 4.41 -32.18
CA LEU A 668 12.71 2.96 -32.24
C LEU A 668 12.04 2.45 -33.54
N ALA A 669 11.09 3.21 -34.08
CA ALA A 669 10.50 2.99 -35.40
C ALA A 669 11.58 3.06 -36.50
N LEU A 670 12.41 4.11 -36.48
CA LEU A 670 13.53 4.24 -37.42
C LEU A 670 14.56 3.12 -37.27
N ALA A 671 14.92 2.74 -36.04
CA ALA A 671 15.80 1.61 -35.77
C ALA A 671 15.23 0.31 -36.37
N SER A 672 13.93 0.08 -36.25
CA SER A 672 13.23 -1.10 -36.79
C SER A 672 13.23 -1.11 -38.31
N VAL A 673 13.03 0.05 -38.95
CA VAL A 673 13.18 0.23 -40.40
C VAL A 673 14.61 -0.10 -40.83
N LEU A 674 15.63 0.47 -40.20
CA LEU A 674 17.04 0.19 -40.53
C LEU A 674 17.38 -1.30 -40.40
N ALA A 675 16.95 -1.93 -39.31
CA ALA A 675 17.15 -3.36 -39.08
C ALA A 675 16.47 -4.22 -40.15
N CYS A 676 15.24 -3.89 -40.54
CA CYS A 676 14.53 -4.57 -41.62
C CYS A 676 15.31 -4.46 -42.94
N TRP A 677 15.74 -3.25 -43.32
CA TRP A 677 16.48 -3.00 -44.56
C TRP A 677 17.86 -3.69 -44.61
N GLN A 678 18.55 -3.85 -43.47
CA GLN A 678 19.79 -4.63 -43.40
C GLN A 678 19.57 -6.12 -43.79
N THR A 679 18.38 -6.68 -43.54
CA THR A 679 18.03 -8.05 -43.96
C THR A 679 17.57 -8.16 -45.42
N VAL A 680 17.19 -7.04 -46.05
CA VAL A 680 16.81 -7.00 -47.47
C VAL A 680 18.04 -7.11 -48.38
N GLY A 681 19.16 -6.51 -47.98
CA GLY A 681 20.41 -6.48 -48.76
C GLY A 681 21.29 -7.74 -48.65
N THR A 682 21.01 -8.66 -47.72
CA THR A 682 21.85 -9.84 -47.48
C THR A 682 21.54 -10.97 -48.47
N ARG A 683 22.50 -11.29 -49.37
CA ARG A 683 22.45 -12.48 -50.24
C ARG A 683 22.86 -13.72 -49.45
N ALA A 684 22.22 -14.87 -49.71
CA ALA A 684 22.74 -16.16 -49.25
C ALA A 684 24.13 -16.38 -49.85
N THR A 685 25.16 -16.40 -49.01
CA THR A 685 26.47 -16.94 -49.42
C THR A 685 26.26 -18.43 -49.63
N LYS A 686 26.36 -18.91 -50.88
CA LYS A 686 26.45 -20.35 -51.17
C LYS A 686 27.50 -20.93 -50.23
N ARG A 687 27.12 -21.87 -49.36
CA ARG A 687 28.09 -22.79 -48.76
C ARG A 687 28.65 -23.57 -49.93
N ALA A 688 29.83 -23.17 -50.42
CA ALA A 688 30.61 -24.01 -51.30
C ALA A 688 31.07 -25.19 -50.45
N HIS A 689 30.57 -26.38 -50.78
CA HIS A 689 31.15 -27.65 -50.37
C HIS A 689 32.48 -27.86 -51.09
#